data_AF-A7TFE4-F1
#
_entry.id   AF-A7TFE4-F1
#
_cell.length_a   1.000
_cell.length_b   1.000
_cell.length_c   1.000
_cell.angle_alpha   90.00
_cell.angle_beta   90.00
_cell.angle_gamma   90.00
#
_symmetry.space_group_name_H-M   'P 1'
#
loop_
_entity.id
_entity.type
_entity.pdbx_description
1 polymer ?
#
loop_
_entity_poly.entity_id
_entity_poly.type
_entity_poly.pdbx_seq_one_letter_code
_entity_poly.pdbx_strand_id
1 'polypeptide(L)'
;MLSFIFFLYALCIRCTLVKAVFFDEAFVNDWQLQNIGDYSCVVSDFDDDQLIVFSDFEGKTMLSIVNETDGSPMTRLQLDVKIVDVMRNENDKTIIMEDSNGEYMTFNAILGFGPIADGFVKTSFRSSCVPNLESIKVTKDQLQVIDKDSHLSLFSSKLPKDYTSVKFLETDHAGILKVIYEMKPSQYQFQSFVDGELSCTWEKDESLNDITSYAFVDIPDTSDIEASMELLEESKFDNPLDAYIYRITTNIDRFRKFLAVHNYSPGDILTGILFNDRIGNVEEKLSKKEIQFGLSKLLVVGTSNGKLAGLSVKNGEVKWSLDTKFGEIIQIRWSESSNSLLVVYKNGSYSIYSIIDYLQPILEKTHKLQKSIKDIHYLDGTDSYYITYDNDEKSIVKFEESEEANTSSLFIMDHDEKHLLGYSVGEKSDFTPTWKLRTEENEEIVAFASKDISPIANIGTILGNRTVLYKYLYPNLASYAVVNKDLKELYINVIDTISGELLYTQVHSDNVDVSFPINMVFSENWIVFSYFSVDPIPEQKLAVIELYESITPDVRVSGGDTEFSSLNGSPLPEAITKSYFFPEMIKKMSVSNTKYGISSKALIVELENGQISYIPKLIISARRKEEEDMTDDEKNEFMLIPYSNIIPVSDEYVISHKRKLIFGKNSEIVSIPTNLESTTIVCDIGHDVFCTKISPSTQFDVMSPSFEKGKLLFTIFVMGALLLVLRPKVNMKKLKAVWMVRD
;
A
#
# COMPACT_ATOMS: atom_id res chain seq x y z
N MET A 1 32.67 -46.85 12.40
CA MET A 1 32.39 -45.49 12.91
C MET A 1 32.28 -44.47 11.78
N LEU A 2 33.27 -44.35 10.86
CA LEU A 2 33.19 -43.45 9.70
C LEU A 2 31.97 -43.67 8.78
N SER A 3 31.61 -44.93 8.49
CA SER A 3 30.46 -45.24 7.63
C SER A 3 29.11 -44.86 8.25
N PHE A 4 29.02 -44.81 9.59
CA PHE A 4 27.81 -44.42 10.29
C PHE A 4 27.66 -42.89 10.30
N ILE A 5 28.78 -42.17 10.39
CA ILE A 5 28.83 -40.70 10.26
C ILE A 5 28.44 -40.28 8.84
N PHE A 6 28.94 -40.98 7.81
CA PHE A 6 28.55 -40.72 6.41
C PHE A 6 27.07 -40.99 6.14
N PHE A 7 26.51 -42.04 6.75
CA PHE A 7 25.09 -42.36 6.63
C PHE A 7 24.22 -41.31 7.34
N LEU A 8 24.62 -40.84 8.52
CA LEU A 8 23.94 -39.75 9.23
C LEU A 8 24.02 -38.42 8.47
N TYR A 9 25.18 -38.14 7.85
CA TYR A 9 25.37 -36.94 7.02
C TYR A 9 24.50 -36.99 5.76
N ALA A 10 24.41 -38.15 5.10
CA ALA A 10 23.53 -38.37 3.95
C ALA A 10 22.03 -38.31 4.32
N LEU A 11 21.66 -38.77 5.52
CA LEU A 11 20.29 -38.66 6.03
C LEU A 11 19.94 -37.21 6.41
N CYS A 12 20.88 -36.45 6.97
CA CYS A 12 20.72 -35.02 7.25
C CYS A 12 20.59 -34.18 5.97
N ILE A 13 21.32 -34.50 4.89
CA ILE A 13 21.18 -33.83 3.59
C ILE A 13 19.83 -34.15 2.92
N ARG A 14 19.25 -35.34 3.16
CA ARG A 14 17.89 -35.67 2.67
C ARG A 14 16.75 -35.07 3.49
N CYS A 15 17.04 -34.58 4.70
CA CYS A 15 16.05 -33.95 5.60
C CYS A 15 16.12 -32.41 5.61
N THR A 16 16.82 -31.78 4.68
CA THR A 16 16.64 -30.35 4.45
C THR A 16 15.32 -30.18 3.70
N LEU A 17 14.23 -30.09 4.47
CA LEU A 17 13.00 -29.47 4.01
C LEU A 17 13.41 -28.12 3.42
N VAL A 18 13.26 -27.97 2.10
CA VAL A 18 13.46 -26.68 1.43
C VAL A 18 12.42 -25.75 2.06
N LYS A 19 12.87 -24.92 2.99
CA LYS A 19 12.04 -23.85 3.52
C LYS A 19 11.93 -22.80 2.42
N ALA A 20 10.71 -22.35 2.14
CA ALA A 20 10.51 -21.23 1.24
C ALA A 20 11.30 -20.02 1.77
N VAL A 21 11.91 -19.26 0.85
CA VAL A 21 12.86 -18.16 1.14
C VAL A 21 12.25 -17.08 2.04
N PHE A 22 10.92 -16.91 1.99
CA PHE A 22 10.17 -15.91 2.75
C PHE A 22 9.21 -16.51 3.79
N PHE A 23 9.37 -17.79 4.19
CA PHE A 23 8.42 -18.43 5.12
C PHE A 23 8.37 -17.79 6.50
N ASP A 24 9.46 -17.14 6.93
CA ASP A 24 9.58 -16.44 8.20
C ASP A 24 8.98 -15.03 8.19
N GLU A 25 8.81 -14.42 7.01
CA GLU A 25 8.23 -13.08 6.84
C GLU A 25 6.77 -13.12 6.37
N ALA A 26 6.42 -14.12 5.55
CA ALA A 26 5.07 -14.31 5.04
C ALA A 26 4.05 -14.54 6.17
N PHE A 27 2.92 -13.83 6.08
CA PHE A 27 1.85 -13.73 7.07
C PHE A 27 2.22 -13.03 8.38
N VAL A 28 3.45 -12.51 8.52
CA VAL A 28 3.91 -11.77 9.70
C VAL A 28 4.05 -10.28 9.39
N ASN A 29 4.70 -9.96 8.26
CA ASN A 29 4.93 -8.58 7.84
C ASN A 29 3.82 -8.04 6.93
N ASP A 30 3.07 -8.95 6.31
CA ASP A 30 2.00 -8.64 5.37
C ASP A 30 0.62 -9.05 5.93
N TRP A 31 -0.37 -8.20 5.69
CA TRP A 31 -1.76 -8.47 6.05
C TRP A 31 -2.68 -8.00 4.94
N GLN A 32 -3.86 -8.61 4.89
CA GLN A 32 -4.91 -8.27 3.93
C GLN A 32 -6.23 -8.24 4.67
N LEU A 33 -6.95 -7.13 4.54
CA LEU A 33 -8.37 -7.04 4.85
C LEU A 33 -9.14 -7.53 3.61
N GLN A 34 -9.72 -8.72 3.72
CA GLN A 34 -10.50 -9.33 2.65
C GLN A 34 -11.96 -8.93 2.79
N ASN A 35 -12.39 -8.04 1.90
CA ASN A 35 -13.77 -7.60 1.80
C ASN A 35 -14.52 -8.45 0.76
N ILE A 36 -15.81 -8.63 1.00
CA ILE A 36 -16.75 -9.29 0.10
C ILE A 36 -17.67 -8.23 -0.51
N GLY A 37 -18.04 -7.21 0.27
CA GLY A 37 -19.02 -6.20 -0.10
C GLY A 37 -20.40 -6.47 0.50
N ASP A 38 -21.39 -5.68 0.09
CA ASP A 38 -22.75 -5.77 0.64
C ASP A 38 -23.48 -7.02 0.14
N TYR A 39 -24.02 -7.81 1.06
CA TYR A 39 -24.64 -9.10 0.75
C TYR A 39 -25.99 -8.86 0.05
N SER A 40 -26.02 -9.19 -1.24
CA SER A 40 -27.24 -9.15 -2.06
C SER A 40 -28.06 -10.43 -1.89
N CYS A 41 -27.39 -11.59 -1.93
CA CYS A 41 -27.99 -12.91 -1.79
C CYS A 41 -26.99 -13.87 -1.15
N VAL A 42 -27.48 -14.76 -0.30
CA VAL A 42 -26.67 -15.82 0.32
C VAL A 42 -27.39 -17.14 0.19
N VAL A 43 -26.65 -18.19 -0.18
CA VAL A 43 -27.16 -19.54 -0.38
C VAL A 43 -26.20 -20.53 0.30
N SER A 44 -26.71 -21.61 0.88
CA SER A 44 -25.86 -22.69 1.38
C SER A 44 -25.31 -23.53 0.23
N ASP A 45 -24.05 -23.95 0.36
CA ASP A 45 -23.46 -24.91 -0.56
C ASP A 45 -24.04 -26.32 -0.33
N PHE A 46 -23.74 -27.26 -1.22
CA PHE A 46 -24.11 -28.67 -1.08
C PHE A 46 -23.18 -29.45 -0.14
N ASP A 47 -22.05 -28.86 0.25
CA ASP A 47 -21.15 -29.37 1.29
C ASP A 47 -21.44 -28.63 2.63
N ASP A 48 -21.53 -29.37 3.74
CA ASP A 48 -22.19 -28.95 4.99
C ASP A 48 -21.54 -27.80 5.79
N ASP A 49 -20.48 -27.15 5.29
CA ASP A 49 -19.70 -26.12 6.02
C ASP A 49 -19.41 -24.85 5.20
N GLN A 50 -20.08 -24.65 4.05
CA GLN A 50 -19.80 -23.54 3.14
C GLN A 50 -21.05 -22.73 2.76
N LEU A 51 -20.90 -21.41 2.71
CA LEU A 51 -21.90 -20.46 2.24
C LEU A 51 -21.42 -19.79 0.96
N ILE A 52 -22.34 -19.61 0.03
CA ILE A 52 -22.11 -18.89 -1.21
C ILE A 52 -22.78 -17.53 -1.09
N VAL A 53 -21.97 -16.48 -1.08
CA VAL A 53 -22.39 -15.09 -0.95
C VAL A 53 -22.22 -14.40 -2.29
N PHE A 54 -23.30 -13.79 -2.75
CA PHE A 54 -23.32 -12.87 -3.87
C PHE A 54 -23.39 -11.45 -3.33
N SER A 55 -22.40 -10.64 -3.63
CA SER A 55 -22.32 -9.24 -3.20
C SER A 55 -22.24 -8.28 -4.38
N ASP A 56 -22.69 -7.04 -4.16
CA ASP A 56 -22.54 -5.97 -5.14
C ASP A 56 -21.08 -5.51 -5.18
N PHE A 57 -20.51 -5.45 -6.38
CA PHE A 57 -19.14 -5.02 -6.62
C PHE A 57 -19.12 -4.14 -7.87
N GLU A 58 -19.14 -2.82 -7.69
CA GLU A 58 -19.03 -1.83 -8.78
C GLU A 58 -20.03 -2.02 -9.93
N GLY A 59 -21.27 -2.43 -9.62
CA GLY A 59 -22.30 -2.70 -10.62
C GLY A 59 -22.19 -4.09 -11.28
N LYS A 60 -21.19 -4.88 -10.88
CA LYS A 60 -21.06 -6.31 -11.14
C LYS A 60 -21.36 -7.10 -9.86
N THR A 61 -21.30 -8.43 -9.92
CA THR A 61 -21.45 -9.29 -8.75
C THR A 61 -20.13 -9.96 -8.38
N MET A 62 -19.77 -9.90 -7.10
CA MET A 62 -18.72 -10.74 -6.54
C MET A 62 -19.34 -12.01 -5.96
N LEU A 63 -18.86 -13.15 -6.43
CA LEU A 63 -19.21 -14.47 -5.95
C LEU A 63 -18.16 -14.95 -4.97
N SER A 64 -18.55 -15.17 -3.72
CA SER A 64 -17.65 -15.53 -2.63
C SER A 64 -18.11 -16.81 -1.95
N ILE A 65 -17.21 -17.78 -1.82
CA ILE A 65 -17.41 -18.95 -0.95
C ILE A 65 -16.83 -18.60 0.41
N VAL A 66 -17.68 -18.64 1.43
CA VAL A 66 -17.37 -18.26 2.82
C VAL A 66 -17.50 -19.50 3.69
N ASN A 67 -16.52 -19.72 4.55
CA ASN A 67 -16.56 -20.78 5.53
C ASN A 67 -17.61 -20.46 6.62
N GLU A 68 -18.50 -21.40 6.90
CA GLU A 68 -19.53 -21.23 7.92
C GLU A 68 -18.97 -21.04 9.32
N THR A 69 -17.81 -21.64 9.64
CA THR A 69 -17.30 -21.68 11.01
C THR A 69 -16.67 -20.36 11.48
N ASP A 70 -16.02 -19.63 10.57
CA ASP A 70 -15.24 -18.44 10.91
C ASP A 70 -15.61 -17.20 10.07
N GLY A 71 -16.45 -17.35 9.04
CA GLY A 71 -16.82 -16.25 8.15
C GLY A 71 -15.69 -15.79 7.23
N SER A 72 -14.60 -16.56 7.11
CA SER A 72 -13.49 -16.24 6.21
C SER A 72 -13.83 -16.60 4.75
N PRO A 73 -13.53 -15.73 3.77
CA PRO A 73 -13.74 -16.06 2.37
C PRO A 73 -12.65 -17.03 1.89
N MET A 74 -13.06 -18.22 1.45
CA MET A 74 -12.16 -19.24 0.89
C MET A 74 -11.79 -18.92 -0.56
N THR A 75 -12.75 -18.46 -1.36
CA THR A 75 -12.52 -18.09 -2.75
C THR A 75 -13.46 -16.97 -3.14
N ARG A 76 -12.95 -16.02 -3.92
CA ARG A 76 -13.69 -14.88 -4.47
C ARG A 76 -13.47 -14.81 -5.97
N LEU A 77 -14.56 -14.63 -6.70
CA LEU A 77 -14.59 -14.50 -8.15
C LEU A 77 -15.43 -13.29 -8.54
N GLN A 78 -14.85 -12.42 -9.36
CA GLN A 78 -15.58 -11.33 -9.98
C GLN A 78 -16.32 -11.87 -11.22
N LEU A 79 -17.64 -11.70 -11.26
CA LEU A 79 -18.46 -11.97 -12.44
C LEU A 79 -18.60 -10.70 -13.26
N ASP A 80 -18.66 -10.80 -14.59
CA ASP A 80 -18.81 -9.62 -15.46
C ASP A 80 -20.24 -9.07 -15.53
N VAL A 81 -21.17 -9.73 -14.88
CA VAL A 81 -22.61 -9.43 -14.91
C VAL A 81 -23.18 -9.25 -13.51
N LYS A 82 -24.35 -8.61 -13.42
CA LYS A 82 -25.02 -8.33 -12.13
C LYS A 82 -26.12 -9.35 -11.89
N ILE A 83 -25.88 -10.24 -10.92
CA ILE A 83 -26.85 -11.24 -10.50
C ILE A 83 -27.93 -10.57 -9.66
N VAL A 84 -29.18 -10.81 -10.04
CA VAL A 84 -30.37 -10.28 -9.36
C VAL A 84 -30.95 -11.34 -8.41
N ASP A 85 -31.01 -12.59 -8.85
CA ASP A 85 -31.59 -13.68 -8.07
C ASP A 85 -30.87 -15.00 -8.36
N VAL A 86 -31.00 -15.93 -7.42
CA VAL A 86 -30.30 -17.22 -7.44
C VAL A 86 -31.25 -18.31 -7.00
N MET A 87 -31.21 -19.44 -7.71
CA MET A 87 -31.96 -20.65 -7.39
C MET A 87 -30.98 -21.81 -7.14
N ARG A 88 -31.13 -22.44 -5.97
CA ARG A 88 -30.47 -23.72 -5.66
C ARG A 88 -31.33 -24.87 -6.20
N ASN A 89 -30.74 -25.72 -7.04
CA ASN A 89 -31.37 -26.95 -7.53
C ASN A 89 -30.75 -28.17 -6.81
N GLU A 90 -31.53 -28.76 -5.90
CA GLU A 90 -31.10 -29.91 -5.08
C GLU A 90 -30.82 -31.18 -5.90
N ASN A 91 -31.53 -31.39 -7.02
CA ASN A 91 -31.45 -32.64 -7.77
C ASN A 91 -30.12 -32.80 -8.52
N ASP A 92 -29.66 -31.73 -9.17
CA ASP A 92 -28.46 -31.75 -10.00
C ASP A 92 -27.24 -31.13 -9.30
N LYS A 93 -27.41 -30.70 -8.03
CA LYS A 93 -26.40 -29.94 -7.27
C LYS A 93 -25.86 -28.73 -8.05
N THR A 94 -26.76 -28.03 -8.72
CA THR A 94 -26.46 -26.85 -9.53
C THR A 94 -27.07 -25.61 -8.91
N ILE A 95 -26.40 -24.49 -9.10
CA ILE A 95 -26.90 -23.18 -8.73
C ILE A 95 -27.12 -22.41 -10.02
N ILE A 96 -28.34 -21.90 -10.17
CA ILE A 96 -28.81 -21.16 -11.33
C ILE A 96 -28.88 -19.69 -10.93
N MET A 97 -28.18 -18.84 -11.65
CA MET A 97 -28.09 -17.40 -11.40
C MET A 97 -28.84 -16.66 -12.51
N GLU A 98 -29.70 -15.72 -12.14
CA GLU A 98 -30.39 -14.83 -13.06
C GLU A 98 -29.65 -13.49 -13.11
N ASP A 99 -29.15 -13.14 -14.30
CA ASP A 99 -28.57 -11.81 -14.55
C ASP A 99 -29.67 -10.75 -14.71
N SER A 100 -29.30 -9.50 -14.51
CA SER A 100 -30.06 -8.28 -14.81
C SER A 100 -30.69 -8.25 -16.22
N ASN A 101 -30.09 -8.93 -17.21
CA ASN A 101 -30.63 -9.04 -18.57
C ASN A 101 -31.69 -10.17 -18.73
N GLY A 102 -31.96 -10.94 -17.67
CA GLY A 102 -32.87 -12.10 -17.70
C GLY A 102 -32.26 -13.36 -18.32
N GLU A 103 -30.95 -13.40 -18.49
CA GLU A 103 -30.21 -14.59 -18.89
C GLU A 103 -29.84 -15.44 -17.67
N TYR A 104 -29.84 -16.77 -17.85
CA TYR A 104 -29.51 -17.71 -16.79
C TYR A 104 -28.13 -18.30 -16.99
N MET A 105 -27.33 -18.27 -15.94
CA MET A 105 -26.04 -18.96 -15.87
C MET A 105 -26.13 -20.08 -14.86
N THR A 106 -25.48 -21.21 -15.13
CA THR A 106 -25.44 -22.34 -14.19
C THR A 106 -24.01 -22.64 -13.79
N PHE A 107 -23.80 -22.92 -12.51
CA PHE A 107 -22.55 -23.47 -12.02
C PHE A 107 -22.80 -24.71 -11.17
N ASN A 108 -21.88 -25.66 -11.28
CA ASN A 108 -21.86 -26.86 -10.46
C ASN A 108 -20.90 -26.63 -9.30
N ALA A 109 -21.41 -26.66 -8.07
CA ALA A 109 -20.60 -26.41 -6.88
C ALA A 109 -19.46 -27.43 -6.69
N ILE A 110 -19.62 -28.67 -7.17
CA ILE A 110 -18.64 -29.76 -6.99
C ILE A 110 -17.44 -29.63 -7.96
N LEU A 111 -17.67 -29.12 -9.18
CA LEU A 111 -16.64 -29.02 -10.22
C LEU A 111 -15.89 -27.67 -10.21
N GLY A 112 -16.31 -26.73 -9.36
CA GLY A 112 -15.72 -25.40 -9.23
C GLY A 112 -16.26 -24.37 -10.22
N PHE A 113 -15.69 -23.17 -10.20
CA PHE A 113 -16.14 -22.03 -11.01
C PHE A 113 -15.84 -22.20 -12.50
N GLY A 114 -16.85 -22.61 -13.25
CA GLY A 114 -16.90 -22.48 -14.70
C GLY A 114 -18.36 -22.38 -15.13
N PRO A 115 -18.80 -21.31 -15.81
CA PRO A 115 -20.17 -21.24 -16.30
C PRO A 115 -20.38 -22.35 -17.32
N ILE A 116 -21.27 -23.29 -17.02
CA ILE A 116 -21.77 -24.21 -18.04
C ILE A 116 -22.83 -23.40 -18.79
N ALA A 117 -22.39 -22.73 -19.84
CA ALA A 117 -23.30 -22.13 -20.80
C ALA A 117 -24.05 -23.25 -21.54
N ASP A 118 -25.31 -22.95 -21.87
CA ASP A 118 -26.26 -23.75 -22.64
C ASP A 118 -26.97 -24.89 -21.90
N GLY A 119 -28.16 -24.59 -21.36
CA GLY A 119 -29.15 -25.64 -21.16
C GLY A 119 -30.36 -25.39 -20.28
N PHE A 120 -30.47 -24.26 -19.57
CA PHE A 120 -31.62 -24.09 -18.67
C PHE A 120 -32.92 -23.83 -19.44
N VAL A 121 -33.75 -24.85 -19.53
CA VAL A 121 -35.14 -24.74 -20.00
C VAL A 121 -35.98 -24.26 -18.82
N LYS A 122 -36.73 -23.17 -19.06
CA LYS A 122 -37.58 -22.41 -18.12
C LYS A 122 -38.65 -23.27 -17.40
N THR A 123 -38.26 -24.16 -16.49
CA THR A 123 -39.18 -24.89 -15.61
C THR A 123 -39.00 -24.41 -14.18
N SER A 124 -39.88 -23.50 -13.76
CA SER A 124 -40.06 -22.92 -12.42
C SER A 124 -38.79 -22.49 -11.66
N PHE A 125 -38.33 -21.27 -11.93
CA PHE A 125 -37.32 -20.61 -11.10
C PHE A 125 -37.89 -20.26 -9.72
N ARG A 126 -37.23 -20.70 -8.64
CA ARG A 126 -37.60 -20.39 -7.25
C ARG A 126 -36.44 -19.65 -6.59
N SER A 127 -36.67 -18.37 -6.27
CA SER A 127 -35.70 -17.55 -5.53
C SER A 127 -35.28 -18.25 -4.25
N SER A 128 -33.96 -18.37 -4.07
CA SER A 128 -33.30 -18.76 -2.82
C SER A 128 -32.78 -17.54 -2.06
N CYS A 129 -32.73 -16.37 -2.71
CA CYS A 129 -32.28 -15.12 -2.11
C CYS A 129 -33.30 -14.50 -1.16
N VAL A 130 -34.60 -14.71 -1.42
CA VAL A 130 -35.66 -14.32 -0.48
C VAL A 130 -35.91 -15.48 0.49
N PRO A 131 -35.59 -15.33 1.79
CA PRO A 131 -35.76 -16.42 2.74
C PRO A 131 -37.24 -16.82 2.84
N ASN A 132 -37.52 -18.12 2.80
CA ASN A 132 -38.88 -18.61 2.96
C ASN A 132 -39.29 -18.55 4.45
N LEU A 133 -40.16 -17.60 4.78
CA LEU A 133 -40.63 -17.34 6.15
C LEU A 133 -41.87 -18.15 6.56
N GLU A 134 -42.40 -19.04 5.70
CA GLU A 134 -43.65 -19.78 5.97
C GLU A 134 -43.61 -20.60 7.27
N SER A 135 -42.45 -21.14 7.64
CA SER A 135 -42.24 -21.96 8.83
C SER A 135 -41.66 -21.19 10.02
N ILE A 136 -41.69 -19.85 10.01
CA ILE A 136 -40.98 -19.03 11.00
C ILE A 136 -41.88 -17.93 11.53
N LYS A 137 -41.97 -17.87 12.86
CA LYS A 137 -42.69 -16.82 13.56
C LYS A 137 -41.72 -15.94 14.32
N VAL A 138 -41.59 -14.72 13.84
CA VAL A 138 -40.80 -13.68 14.49
C VAL A 138 -41.69 -13.00 15.54
N THR A 139 -41.34 -13.17 16.81
CA THR A 139 -41.86 -12.35 17.92
C THR A 139 -40.82 -11.31 18.32
N LYS A 140 -41.24 -10.24 19.02
CA LYS A 140 -40.40 -9.05 19.31
C LYS A 140 -38.97 -9.35 19.79
N ASP A 141 -38.75 -10.44 20.52
CA ASP A 141 -37.43 -10.84 21.04
C ASP A 141 -37.01 -12.28 20.68
N GLN A 142 -37.84 -13.04 19.96
CA GLN A 142 -37.57 -14.45 19.67
C GLN A 142 -37.96 -14.86 18.25
N LEU A 143 -37.09 -15.63 17.61
CA LEU A 143 -37.35 -16.31 16.35
C LEU A 143 -37.77 -17.74 16.68
N GLN A 144 -39.01 -18.09 16.34
CA GLN A 144 -39.57 -19.42 16.58
C GLN A 144 -39.65 -20.17 15.27
N VAL A 145 -39.00 -21.34 15.21
CA VAL A 145 -39.17 -22.28 14.10
C VAL A 145 -40.41 -23.11 14.37
N ILE A 146 -41.31 -23.13 13.40
CA ILE A 146 -42.60 -23.81 13.46
C ILE A 146 -42.57 -24.98 12.49
N ASP A 147 -43.04 -26.14 12.96
CA ASP A 147 -43.28 -27.28 12.11
C ASP A 147 -44.44 -27.00 11.12
N LYS A 148 -44.23 -27.28 9.83
CA LYS A 148 -45.17 -26.98 8.75
C LYS A 148 -46.52 -27.67 8.92
N ASP A 149 -46.53 -28.90 9.46
CA ASP A 149 -47.74 -29.71 9.56
C ASP A 149 -48.45 -29.55 10.91
N SER A 150 -47.70 -29.44 12.01
CA SER A 150 -48.29 -29.37 13.37
C SER A 150 -48.50 -27.95 13.90
N HIS A 151 -47.91 -26.94 13.27
CA HIS A 151 -47.86 -25.55 13.74
C HIS A 151 -47.32 -25.36 15.18
N LEU A 152 -46.62 -26.37 15.73
CA LEU A 152 -45.97 -26.30 17.03
C LEU A 152 -44.59 -25.64 16.90
N SER A 153 -44.21 -24.84 17.90
CA SER A 153 -42.86 -24.30 17.98
C SER A 153 -41.89 -25.42 18.34
N LEU A 154 -40.98 -25.74 17.42
CA LEU A 154 -39.95 -26.76 17.64
C LEU A 154 -38.89 -26.24 18.62
N PHE A 155 -38.38 -25.04 18.38
CA PHE A 155 -37.49 -24.32 19.29
C PHE A 155 -37.54 -22.81 19.05
N SER A 156 -37.08 -22.04 20.04
CA SER A 156 -37.03 -20.57 20.00
C SER A 156 -35.61 -20.06 20.23
N SER A 157 -35.09 -19.26 19.32
CA SER A 157 -33.83 -18.53 19.50
C SER A 157 -34.10 -17.07 19.86
N LYS A 158 -33.15 -16.43 20.56
CA LYS A 158 -33.24 -15.00 20.86
C LYS A 158 -32.72 -14.19 19.68
N LEU A 159 -33.47 -13.19 19.26
CA LEU A 159 -33.03 -12.25 18.22
C LEU A 159 -32.01 -11.25 18.79
N PRO A 160 -31.01 -10.84 18.00
CA PRO A 160 -30.21 -9.66 18.31
C PRO A 160 -31.13 -8.44 18.47
N LYS A 161 -30.79 -7.50 19.36
CA LYS A 161 -31.69 -6.36 19.68
C LYS A 161 -31.75 -5.28 18.59
N ASP A 162 -30.73 -5.20 17.75
CA ASP A 162 -30.51 -4.09 16.82
C ASP A 162 -30.38 -4.56 15.36
N TYR A 163 -31.02 -5.67 14.96
CA TYR A 163 -30.97 -6.13 13.57
C TYR A 163 -31.93 -5.34 12.66
N THR A 164 -31.49 -5.10 11.43
CA THR A 164 -32.22 -4.37 10.39
C THR A 164 -32.99 -5.33 9.48
N SER A 165 -32.34 -6.38 8.99
CA SER A 165 -32.92 -7.35 8.05
C SER A 165 -32.35 -8.77 8.24
N VAL A 166 -33.08 -9.79 7.78
CA VAL A 166 -32.59 -11.18 7.72
C VAL A 166 -32.22 -11.46 6.26
N LYS A 167 -30.93 -11.75 6.01
CA LYS A 167 -30.38 -11.94 4.66
C LYS A 167 -30.34 -13.40 4.23
N PHE A 168 -30.14 -14.30 5.18
CA PHE A 168 -30.07 -15.73 4.93
C PHE A 168 -30.84 -16.47 6.00
N LEU A 169 -31.56 -17.51 5.58
CA LEU A 169 -32.20 -18.42 6.51
C LEU A 169 -32.31 -19.82 5.90
N GLU A 170 -31.82 -20.81 6.64
CA GLU A 170 -31.98 -22.23 6.31
C GLU A 170 -32.38 -23.03 7.55
N THR A 171 -33.30 -23.98 7.36
CA THR A 171 -33.73 -24.89 8.43
C THR A 171 -34.07 -26.27 7.86
N ASP A 172 -33.70 -27.31 8.60
CA ASP A 172 -34.06 -28.71 8.31
C ASP A 172 -35.47 -29.07 8.81
N HIS A 173 -36.20 -28.11 9.40
CA HIS A 173 -37.47 -28.30 10.08
C HIS A 173 -37.45 -29.34 11.22
N ALA A 174 -36.26 -29.66 11.76
CA ALA A 174 -36.08 -30.62 12.85
C ALA A 174 -35.31 -29.99 14.01
N GLY A 175 -34.04 -29.64 13.81
CA GLY A 175 -33.16 -29.16 14.88
C GLY A 175 -32.13 -28.12 14.44
N ILE A 176 -31.90 -27.93 13.14
CA ILE A 176 -30.91 -27.01 12.61
C ILE A 176 -31.57 -25.73 12.12
N LEU A 177 -31.01 -24.59 12.54
CA LEU A 177 -31.36 -23.27 12.03
C LEU A 177 -30.09 -22.45 11.83
N LYS A 178 -29.86 -22.02 10.59
CA LYS A 178 -28.78 -21.11 10.21
C LYS A 178 -29.38 -19.77 9.79
N VAL A 179 -28.87 -18.65 10.33
CA VAL A 179 -29.39 -17.31 10.02
C VAL A 179 -28.26 -16.30 9.89
N ILE A 180 -28.33 -15.43 8.88
CA ILE A 180 -27.52 -14.21 8.79
C ILE A 180 -28.40 -12.99 8.99
N TYR A 181 -28.02 -12.18 9.97
CA TYR A 181 -28.63 -10.90 10.29
C TYR A 181 -27.75 -9.76 9.77
N GLU A 182 -28.40 -8.75 9.20
CA GLU A 182 -27.78 -7.45 8.95
C GLU A 182 -28.05 -6.56 10.17
N MET A 183 -27.02 -6.29 10.96
CA MET A 183 -27.12 -5.49 12.19
C MET A 183 -27.21 -4.00 11.85
N LYS A 184 -26.22 -3.51 11.13
CA LYS A 184 -26.16 -2.16 10.54
C LYS A 184 -25.87 -2.30 9.05
N PRO A 185 -25.98 -1.22 8.25
CA PRO A 185 -25.52 -1.26 6.86
C PRO A 185 -24.10 -1.83 6.79
N SER A 186 -23.93 -2.87 5.97
CA SER A 186 -22.65 -3.57 5.76
C SER A 186 -22.07 -4.26 7.00
N GLN A 187 -22.86 -4.53 8.05
CA GLN A 187 -22.44 -5.31 9.22
C GLN A 187 -23.30 -6.56 9.37
N TYR A 188 -22.68 -7.73 9.24
CA TYR A 188 -23.37 -9.02 9.19
C TYR A 188 -23.00 -9.89 10.38
N GLN A 189 -23.99 -10.57 10.96
CA GLN A 189 -23.81 -11.54 12.02
C GLN A 189 -24.43 -12.87 11.62
N PHE A 190 -23.63 -13.95 11.64
CA PHE A 190 -24.10 -15.31 11.43
C PHE A 190 -24.33 -16.00 12.77
N GLN A 191 -25.39 -16.80 12.83
CA GLN A 191 -25.70 -17.69 13.95
C GLN A 191 -26.22 -19.03 13.43
N SER A 192 -25.60 -20.11 13.89
CA SER A 192 -26.06 -21.47 13.68
C SER A 192 -26.55 -22.06 15.00
N PHE A 193 -27.73 -22.68 14.99
CA PHE A 193 -28.34 -23.36 16.12
C PHE A 193 -28.53 -24.85 15.81
N VAL A 194 -28.23 -25.68 16.80
CA VAL A 194 -28.49 -27.13 16.78
C VAL A 194 -29.31 -27.47 18.03
N ASP A 195 -30.52 -28.01 17.84
CA ASP A 195 -31.48 -28.34 18.89
C ASP A 195 -31.79 -27.17 19.85
N GLY A 196 -31.73 -25.94 19.32
CA GLY A 196 -31.97 -24.71 20.08
C GLY A 196 -30.76 -24.14 20.84
N GLU A 197 -29.61 -24.83 20.83
CA GLU A 197 -28.34 -24.30 21.36
C GLU A 197 -27.52 -23.65 20.26
N LEU A 198 -26.86 -22.52 20.57
CA LEU A 198 -25.99 -21.81 19.63
C LEU A 198 -24.70 -22.62 19.42
N SER A 199 -24.47 -23.12 18.21
CA SER A 199 -23.27 -23.89 17.86
C SER A 199 -22.13 -23.01 17.35
N CYS A 200 -22.44 -22.02 16.49
CA CYS A 200 -21.46 -21.16 15.85
C CYS A 200 -21.99 -19.72 15.73
N THR A 201 -21.11 -18.74 15.90
CA THR A 201 -21.39 -17.33 15.59
C THR A 201 -20.13 -16.61 15.15
N TRP A 202 -20.27 -15.77 14.13
CA TRP A 202 -19.24 -14.82 13.69
C TRP A 202 -19.88 -13.50 13.27
N GLU A 203 -19.07 -12.45 13.26
CA GLU A 203 -19.45 -11.09 12.85
C GLU A 203 -18.46 -10.63 11.78
N LYS A 204 -18.98 -9.98 10.74
CA LYS A 204 -18.21 -9.46 9.62
C LYS A 204 -18.63 -8.02 9.34
N ASP A 205 -17.66 -7.12 9.36
CA ASP A 205 -17.85 -5.71 9.01
C ASP A 205 -17.32 -5.48 7.58
N GLU A 206 -18.24 -5.29 6.64
CA GLU A 206 -18.02 -5.03 5.20
C GLU A 206 -18.10 -3.54 4.85
N SER A 207 -18.17 -2.68 5.86
CA SER A 207 -18.29 -1.23 5.62
C SER A 207 -17.06 -0.56 5.00
N LEU A 208 -15.91 -1.25 4.98
CA LEU A 208 -14.64 -0.78 4.41
C LEU A 208 -14.42 -1.32 2.98
N ASN A 209 -15.49 -1.71 2.29
CA ASN A 209 -15.44 -2.33 0.96
C ASN A 209 -15.17 -1.34 -0.20
N ASP A 210 -15.37 -0.04 -0.01
CA ASP A 210 -15.22 0.98 -1.05
C ASP A 210 -14.53 2.21 -0.45
N ILE A 211 -13.20 2.11 -0.38
CA ILE A 211 -12.34 3.17 0.15
C ILE A 211 -12.04 4.16 -0.97
N THR A 212 -12.40 5.42 -0.73
CA THR A 212 -12.21 6.52 -1.68
C THR A 212 -11.00 7.37 -1.34
N SER A 213 -10.63 7.44 -0.07
CA SER A 213 -9.53 8.30 0.39
C SER A 213 -8.84 7.73 1.62
N TYR A 214 -7.58 8.10 1.80
CA TYR A 214 -6.76 7.65 2.92
C TYR A 214 -5.82 8.74 3.42
N ALA A 215 -5.36 8.61 4.65
CA ALA A 215 -4.25 9.37 5.21
C ALA A 215 -3.43 8.49 6.16
N PHE A 216 -2.13 8.71 6.18
CA PHE A 216 -1.23 8.06 7.14
C PHE A 216 -0.93 9.01 8.28
N VAL A 217 -1.02 8.49 9.49
CA VAL A 217 -0.71 9.20 10.73
C VAL A 217 0.46 8.50 11.39
N ASP A 218 1.54 9.26 11.59
CA ASP A 218 2.74 8.77 12.24
C ASP A 218 2.56 8.74 13.75
N ILE A 219 2.90 7.60 14.37
CA ILE A 219 2.89 7.45 15.82
C ILE A 219 4.26 7.92 16.33
N PRO A 220 4.35 9.04 17.05
CA PRO A 220 5.60 9.63 17.48
C PRO A 220 6.24 8.78 18.58
N ASP A 221 7.57 8.74 18.57
CA ASP A 221 8.32 8.13 19.66
C ASP A 221 8.29 9.07 20.88
N THR A 222 7.77 8.55 22.00
CA THR A 222 7.75 9.26 23.28
C THR A 222 9.14 9.72 23.71
N SER A 223 10.19 8.97 23.37
CA SER A 223 11.56 9.31 23.75
C SER A 223 12.15 10.45 22.93
N ASP A 224 11.76 10.59 21.66
CA ASP A 224 12.13 11.74 20.83
C ASP A 224 11.42 13.01 21.33
N ILE A 225 10.16 12.90 21.75
CA ILE A 225 9.42 14.00 22.38
C ILE A 225 10.13 14.46 23.66
N GLU A 226 10.46 13.53 24.57
CA GLU A 226 11.20 13.85 25.80
C GLU A 226 12.54 14.53 25.50
N ALA A 227 13.31 14.01 24.53
CA ALA A 227 14.57 14.60 24.12
C ALA A 227 14.41 16.01 23.53
N SER A 228 13.37 16.23 22.70
CA SER A 228 13.07 17.53 22.13
C SER A 228 12.67 18.55 23.20
N MET A 229 11.90 18.14 24.21
CA MET A 229 11.52 18.98 25.36
C MET A 229 12.73 19.34 26.21
N GLU A 230 13.63 18.38 26.48
CA GLU A 230 14.89 18.65 27.19
C GLU A 230 15.77 19.67 26.43
N LEU A 231 15.88 19.54 25.10
CA LEU A 231 16.61 20.49 24.25
C LEU A 231 15.96 21.88 24.25
N LEU A 232 14.62 21.95 24.23
CA LEU A 232 13.88 23.20 24.34
C LEU A 232 14.10 23.86 25.70
N GLU A 233 14.16 23.10 26.79
CA GLU A 233 14.54 23.62 28.11
C GLU A 233 15.99 24.11 28.15
N GLU A 234 16.92 23.34 27.56
CA GLU A 234 18.32 23.74 27.46
C GLU A 234 18.50 25.06 26.72
N SER A 235 17.72 25.28 25.65
CA SER A 235 17.77 26.50 24.83
C SER A 235 17.29 27.77 25.56
N LYS A 236 16.56 27.63 26.67
CA LYS A 236 16.06 28.76 27.47
C LYS A 236 17.11 29.36 28.39
N PHE A 237 18.24 28.69 28.61
CA PHE A 237 19.30 29.19 29.47
C PHE A 237 20.20 30.18 28.70
N ASP A 238 20.26 31.43 29.16
CA ASP A 238 21.14 32.46 28.57
C ASP A 238 22.63 32.15 28.78
N ASN A 239 22.98 31.42 29.84
CA ASN A 239 24.35 31.11 30.22
C ASN A 239 24.73 29.65 29.89
N PRO A 240 25.77 29.42 29.07
CA PRO A 240 26.21 28.08 28.69
C PRO A 240 26.59 27.17 29.87
N LEU A 241 27.07 27.73 30.98
CA LEU A 241 27.41 26.94 32.16
C LEU A 241 26.18 26.34 32.84
N ASP A 242 25.07 27.09 32.88
CA ASP A 242 23.83 26.63 33.51
C ASP A 242 23.17 25.54 32.65
N ALA A 243 23.20 25.69 31.32
CA ALA A 243 22.82 24.65 30.37
C ALA A 243 23.66 23.36 30.55
N TYR A 244 24.98 23.50 30.74
CA TYR A 244 25.86 22.35 30.98
C TYR A 244 25.57 21.66 32.32
N ILE A 245 25.31 22.44 33.39
CA ILE A 245 24.93 21.89 34.70
C ILE A 245 23.61 21.13 34.57
N TYR A 246 22.61 21.69 33.90
CA TYR A 246 21.33 21.03 33.62
C TYR A 246 21.51 19.70 32.86
N ARG A 247 22.36 19.68 31.83
CA ARG A 247 22.67 18.46 31.07
C ARG A 247 23.35 17.39 31.94
N ILE A 248 24.27 17.79 32.83
CA ILE A 248 24.91 16.85 33.75
C ILE A 248 23.90 16.28 34.74
N THR A 249 23.06 17.12 35.36
CA THR A 249 22.12 16.67 36.37
C THR A 249 21.09 15.72 35.78
N THR A 250 20.50 16.06 34.62
CA THR A 250 19.56 15.20 33.90
C THR A 250 20.19 13.87 33.51
N ASN A 251 21.42 13.85 33.00
CA ASN A 251 22.10 12.62 32.62
C ASN A 251 22.48 11.76 33.84
N ILE A 252 22.90 12.37 34.96
CA ILE A 252 23.15 11.65 36.22
C ILE A 252 21.87 10.99 36.72
N ASP A 253 20.74 11.70 36.65
CA ASP A 253 19.45 11.13 37.08
C ASP A 253 18.97 10.03 36.13
N ARG A 254 19.19 10.17 34.81
CA ARG A 254 18.96 9.09 33.83
C ARG A 254 19.82 7.86 34.13
N PHE A 255 21.10 8.05 34.44
CA PHE A 255 22.00 6.97 34.83
C PHE A 255 21.57 6.30 36.14
N ARG A 256 21.13 7.06 37.15
CA ARG A 256 20.56 6.51 38.39
C ARG A 256 19.31 5.69 38.14
N LYS A 257 18.38 6.17 37.31
CA LYS A 257 17.18 5.42 36.88
C LYS A 257 17.57 4.14 36.15
N PHE A 258 18.53 4.21 35.22
CA PHE A 258 19.04 3.05 34.49
C PHE A 258 19.61 1.97 35.41
N LEU A 259 20.43 2.37 36.41
CA LEU A 259 20.97 1.44 37.40
C LEU A 259 19.88 0.83 38.28
N ALA A 260 18.87 1.62 38.68
CA ALA A 260 17.75 1.14 39.48
C ALA A 260 16.91 0.10 38.72
N VAL A 261 16.64 0.31 37.43
CA VAL A 261 15.93 -0.65 36.56
C VAL A 261 16.67 -1.99 36.47
N HIS A 262 18.00 -1.97 36.52
CA HIS A 262 18.83 -3.18 36.46
C HIS A 262 19.30 -3.66 37.85
N ASN A 263 18.61 -3.28 38.93
CA ASN A 263 18.92 -3.69 40.31
C ASN A 263 20.39 -3.47 40.72
N TYR A 264 21.07 -2.47 40.14
CA TYR A 264 22.50 -2.19 40.34
C TYR A 264 23.42 -3.39 40.05
N SER A 265 22.96 -4.38 39.29
CA SER A 265 23.69 -5.61 38.98
C SER A 265 24.42 -5.46 37.64
N PRO A 266 25.77 -5.52 37.62
CA PRO A 266 26.53 -5.49 36.37
C PRO A 266 26.19 -6.67 35.43
N GLY A 267 25.81 -7.81 36.01
CA GLY A 267 25.39 -8.98 35.26
C GLY A 267 24.09 -8.73 34.49
N ASP A 268 23.09 -8.14 35.14
CA ASP A 268 21.79 -7.84 34.52
C ASP A 268 21.89 -6.74 33.46
N ILE A 269 22.78 -5.77 33.65
CA ILE A 269 23.11 -4.77 32.64
C ILE A 269 23.72 -5.44 31.40
N LEU A 270 24.70 -6.33 31.58
CA LEU A 270 25.36 -7.02 30.47
C LEU A 270 24.42 -7.97 29.73
N THR A 271 23.60 -8.75 30.44
CA THR A 271 22.61 -9.63 29.83
C THR A 271 21.52 -8.83 29.14
N GLY A 272 21.07 -7.72 29.74
CA GLY A 272 20.11 -6.79 29.15
C GLY A 272 20.61 -6.16 27.84
N ILE A 273 21.90 -5.80 27.73
CA ILE A 273 22.47 -5.25 26.50
C ILE A 273 22.66 -6.33 25.43
N LEU A 274 23.21 -7.49 25.80
CA LEU A 274 23.57 -8.54 24.83
C LEU A 274 22.36 -9.34 24.33
N PHE A 275 21.36 -9.55 25.20
CA PHE A 275 20.18 -10.36 24.95
C PHE A 275 18.88 -9.56 25.14
N ASN A 276 18.92 -8.26 24.85
CA ASN A 276 17.76 -7.37 24.99
C ASN A 276 16.51 -7.92 24.28
N ASP A 277 16.73 -8.60 23.15
CA ASP A 277 15.69 -9.14 22.26
C ASP A 277 15.13 -10.50 22.74
N ARG A 278 15.67 -11.10 23.80
CA ARG A 278 15.30 -12.45 24.27
C ARG A 278 14.87 -12.52 25.73
N ILE A 279 15.07 -11.45 26.51
CA ILE A 279 14.85 -11.44 27.96
C ILE A 279 13.90 -10.30 28.33
N GLY A 280 12.87 -10.60 29.14
CA GLY A 280 11.83 -9.68 29.59
C GLY A 280 10.58 -9.65 28.69
N ASN A 281 9.81 -8.57 28.73
CA ASN A 281 8.67 -8.35 27.83
C ASN A 281 9.17 -8.07 26.41
N VAL A 282 9.36 -9.13 25.61
CA VAL A 282 9.88 -9.02 24.24
C VAL A 282 8.93 -8.23 23.34
N GLU A 283 7.62 -8.42 23.49
CA GLU A 283 6.61 -7.77 22.65
C GLU A 283 6.57 -6.25 22.82
N GLU A 284 6.64 -5.75 24.06
CA GLU A 284 6.69 -4.32 24.37
C GLU A 284 7.99 -3.66 23.88
N LYS A 285 9.11 -4.39 23.95
CA LYS A 285 10.39 -3.91 23.40
C LYS A 285 10.38 -3.86 21.87
N LEU A 286 9.75 -4.85 21.23
CA LEU A 286 9.60 -4.88 19.78
C LEU A 286 8.70 -3.74 19.31
N SER A 287 7.55 -3.52 19.96
CA SER A 287 6.65 -2.42 19.59
C SER A 287 7.34 -1.06 19.74
N LYS A 288 8.13 -0.86 20.80
CA LYS A 288 8.92 0.37 20.97
C LYS A 288 9.94 0.58 19.86
N LYS A 289 10.65 -0.47 19.44
CA LYS A 289 11.58 -0.39 18.30
C LYS A 289 10.86 -0.11 16.97
N GLU A 290 9.70 -0.73 16.76
CA GLU A 290 8.89 -0.49 15.55
C GLU A 290 8.41 0.96 15.48
N ILE A 291 8.03 1.57 16.61
CA ILE A 291 7.71 3.00 16.71
C ILE A 291 8.94 3.83 16.36
N GLN A 292 10.11 3.53 16.96
CA GLN A 292 11.36 4.24 16.67
C GLN A 292 11.75 4.17 15.18
N PHE A 293 11.56 3.00 14.56
CA PHE A 293 11.80 2.79 13.14
C PHE A 293 10.71 3.37 12.23
N GLY A 294 9.63 3.93 12.77
CA GLY A 294 8.52 4.48 11.99
C GLY A 294 7.76 3.41 11.21
N LEU A 295 7.79 2.15 11.69
CA LEU A 295 7.03 1.03 11.11
C LEU A 295 5.59 0.97 11.63
N SER A 296 5.37 1.51 12.83
CA SER A 296 4.05 1.62 13.44
C SER A 296 3.39 2.93 13.02
N LYS A 297 2.48 2.84 12.04
CA LYS A 297 1.67 3.96 11.56
C LYS A 297 0.19 3.60 11.64
N LEU A 298 -0.66 4.62 11.71
CA LEU A 298 -2.12 4.48 11.64
C LEU A 298 -2.57 4.89 10.23
N LEU A 299 -3.22 3.97 9.52
CA LEU A 299 -3.86 4.20 8.24
C LEU A 299 -5.31 4.60 8.49
N VAL A 300 -5.63 5.86 8.25
CA VAL A 300 -6.99 6.38 8.33
C VAL A 300 -7.63 6.26 6.95
N VAL A 301 -8.73 5.53 6.83
CA VAL A 301 -9.45 5.32 5.56
C VAL A 301 -10.86 5.91 5.63
N GLY A 302 -11.29 6.49 4.52
CA GLY A 302 -12.61 7.05 4.28
C GLY A 302 -13.31 6.30 3.17
N THR A 303 -14.59 6.03 3.37
CA THR A 303 -15.41 5.26 2.43
C THR A 303 -16.43 6.14 1.73
N SER A 304 -16.95 5.66 0.60
CA SER A 304 -18.02 6.32 -0.15
C SER A 304 -19.32 6.44 0.66
N ASN A 305 -19.53 5.55 1.64
CA ASN A 305 -20.67 5.57 2.56
C ASN A 305 -20.51 6.56 3.72
N GLY A 306 -19.37 7.27 3.82
CA GLY A 306 -19.12 8.25 4.89
C GLY A 306 -18.66 7.65 6.20
N LYS A 307 -18.18 6.40 6.19
CA LYS A 307 -17.51 5.78 7.34
C LYS A 307 -16.02 6.09 7.31
N LEU A 308 -15.48 6.45 8.48
CA LEU A 308 -14.07 6.72 8.73
C LEU A 308 -13.53 5.65 9.68
N ALA A 309 -12.40 5.03 9.36
CA ALA A 309 -11.78 4.04 10.25
C ALA A 309 -10.26 4.23 10.35
N GLY A 310 -9.72 3.94 11.52
CA GLY A 310 -8.28 3.92 11.78
C GLY A 310 -7.77 2.49 11.87
N LEU A 311 -6.97 2.07 10.89
CA LEU A 311 -6.36 0.76 10.77
C LEU A 311 -4.89 0.83 11.22
N SER A 312 -4.44 -0.16 11.98
CA SER A 312 -3.01 -0.32 12.26
C SER A 312 -2.29 -0.85 11.03
N VAL A 313 -1.29 -0.13 10.52
CA VAL A 313 -0.51 -0.54 9.34
C VAL A 313 0.31 -1.81 9.59
N LYS A 314 0.50 -2.21 10.85
CA LYS A 314 1.25 -3.42 11.20
C LYS A 314 0.49 -4.71 10.90
N ASN A 315 -0.81 -4.74 11.21
CA ASN A 315 -1.61 -5.97 11.26
C ASN A 315 -3.03 -5.83 10.70
N GLY A 316 -3.43 -4.62 10.27
CA GLY A 316 -4.77 -4.36 9.74
C GLY A 316 -5.87 -4.30 10.80
N GLU A 317 -5.52 -4.27 12.10
CA GLU A 317 -6.53 -4.15 13.15
C GLU A 317 -7.22 -2.78 13.10
N VAL A 318 -8.55 -2.80 13.08
CA VAL A 318 -9.38 -1.60 13.24
C VAL A 318 -9.28 -1.12 14.70
N LYS A 319 -8.55 -0.02 14.93
CA LYS A 319 -8.43 0.61 16.26
C LYS A 319 -9.68 1.40 16.63
N TRP A 320 -10.31 2.04 15.65
CA TRP A 320 -11.56 2.75 15.83
C TRP A 320 -12.31 2.86 14.50
N SER A 321 -13.62 3.06 14.60
CA SER A 321 -14.52 3.23 13.47
C SER A 321 -15.57 4.28 13.84
N LEU A 322 -15.75 5.28 12.98
CA LEU A 322 -16.66 6.40 13.15
C LEU A 322 -17.53 6.56 11.91
N ASP A 323 -18.84 6.64 12.11
CA ASP A 323 -19.78 7.05 11.07
C ASP A 323 -19.93 8.59 11.11
N THR A 324 -19.55 9.25 10.02
CA THR A 324 -19.55 10.71 9.94
C THR A 324 -20.95 11.27 9.65
N LYS A 325 -21.86 10.49 9.05
CA LYS A 325 -23.21 10.90 8.59
C LYS A 325 -23.24 12.05 7.57
N PHE A 326 -22.09 12.53 7.08
CA PHE A 326 -22.01 13.65 6.14
C PHE A 326 -21.95 13.21 4.67
N GLY A 327 -22.01 11.91 4.41
CA GLY A 327 -22.02 11.32 3.06
C GLY A 327 -20.63 10.95 2.54
N GLU A 328 -20.49 10.87 1.22
CA GLU A 328 -19.27 10.44 0.51
C GLU A 328 -18.06 11.30 0.85
N ILE A 329 -16.99 10.67 1.34
CA ILE A 329 -15.70 11.29 1.62
C ILE A 329 -14.89 11.34 0.33
N ILE A 330 -14.36 12.52 -0.01
CA ILE A 330 -13.48 12.68 -1.19
C ILE A 330 -12.02 12.72 -0.77
N GLN A 331 -11.68 13.47 0.28
CA GLN A 331 -10.29 13.64 0.69
C GLN A 331 -10.13 13.61 2.20
N ILE A 332 -9.10 12.90 2.65
CA ILE A 332 -8.62 12.90 4.02
C ILE A 332 -7.17 13.39 4.00
N ARG A 333 -6.84 14.30 4.90
CA ARG A 333 -5.46 14.75 5.09
C ARG A 333 -5.13 14.85 6.57
N TRP A 334 -3.96 14.33 6.92
CA TRP A 334 -3.35 14.51 8.23
C TRP A 334 -2.41 15.71 8.20
N SER A 335 -2.54 16.60 9.18
CA SER A 335 -1.63 17.73 9.39
C SER A 335 -0.80 17.48 10.64
N GLU A 336 0.51 17.27 10.45
CA GLU A 336 1.44 17.02 11.56
C GLU A 336 1.62 18.22 12.49
N SER A 337 1.49 19.45 11.97
CA SER A 337 1.69 20.68 12.73
C SER A 337 0.54 20.98 13.69
N SER A 338 -0.70 20.76 13.25
CA SER A 338 -1.92 21.00 14.02
C SER A 338 -2.41 19.74 14.77
N ASN A 339 -1.80 18.57 14.50
CA ASN A 339 -2.24 17.26 15.00
C ASN A 339 -3.75 17.04 14.75
N SER A 340 -4.19 17.46 13.56
CA SER A 340 -5.59 17.40 13.16
C SER A 340 -5.78 16.69 11.83
N LEU A 341 -6.93 16.05 11.70
CA LEU A 341 -7.37 15.30 10.53
C LEU A 341 -8.47 16.11 9.84
N LEU A 342 -8.18 16.58 8.62
CA LEU A 342 -9.16 17.21 7.75
C LEU A 342 -9.88 16.13 6.93
N VAL A 343 -11.21 16.15 6.96
CA VAL A 343 -12.07 15.27 6.14
C VAL A 343 -13.00 16.15 5.30
N VAL A 344 -12.94 16.00 3.99
CA VAL A 344 -13.75 16.75 3.02
C VAL A 344 -14.76 15.82 2.36
N TYR A 345 -16.02 16.25 2.31
CA TYR A 345 -17.14 15.50 1.75
C TYR A 345 -17.60 16.08 0.41
N LYS A 346 -18.16 15.23 -0.45
CA LYS A 346 -18.67 15.61 -1.79
C LYS A 346 -19.75 16.68 -1.78
N ASN A 347 -20.53 16.73 -0.71
CA ASN A 347 -21.57 17.75 -0.53
C ASN A 347 -21.03 19.16 -0.22
N GLY A 348 -19.71 19.35 -0.22
CA GLY A 348 -19.02 20.59 0.10
C GLY A 348 -18.78 20.83 1.59
N SER A 349 -19.25 19.93 2.47
CA SER A 349 -18.94 20.03 3.90
C SER A 349 -17.51 19.58 4.17
N TYR A 350 -16.88 20.12 5.20
CA TYR A 350 -15.61 19.63 5.71
C TYR A 350 -15.60 19.64 7.23
N SER A 351 -14.92 18.66 7.80
CA SER A 351 -14.82 18.45 9.24
C SER A 351 -13.36 18.36 9.63
N ILE A 352 -13.01 18.99 10.75
CA ILE A 352 -11.68 18.90 11.36
C ILE A 352 -11.83 18.06 12.62
N TYR A 353 -11.06 16.98 12.70
CA TYR A 353 -11.02 16.08 13.83
C TYR A 353 -9.66 16.17 14.52
N SER A 354 -9.65 16.19 15.85
CA SER A 354 -8.43 16.01 16.64
C SER A 354 -8.27 14.53 17.00
N ILE A 355 -7.07 13.99 16.78
CA ILE A 355 -6.73 12.62 17.18
C ILE A 355 -5.81 12.73 18.40
N ILE A 356 -6.37 12.40 19.58
CA ILE A 356 -5.62 12.35 20.84
C ILE A 356 -5.26 10.88 21.10
N ASP A 357 -3.98 10.62 21.41
CA ASP A 357 -3.44 9.29 21.70
C ASP A 357 -3.72 8.22 20.62
N TYR A 358 -3.94 8.65 19.37
CA TYR A 358 -4.25 7.75 18.23
C TYR A 358 -5.51 6.90 18.44
N LEU A 359 -6.39 7.34 19.34
CA LEU A 359 -7.70 6.78 19.61
C LEU A 359 -8.78 7.40 18.71
N GLN A 360 -10.04 7.11 19.01
CA GLN A 360 -11.18 7.60 18.24
C GLN A 360 -11.13 9.14 18.08
N PRO A 361 -11.26 9.67 16.85
CA PRO A 361 -11.17 11.09 16.58
C PRO A 361 -12.31 11.88 17.23
N ILE A 362 -11.99 13.08 17.73
CA ILE A 362 -12.94 14.02 18.32
C ILE A 362 -13.21 15.14 17.31
N LEU A 363 -14.48 15.36 16.99
CA LEU A 363 -14.88 16.43 16.07
C LEU A 363 -14.69 17.80 16.72
N GLU A 364 -13.88 18.67 16.11
CA GLU A 364 -13.66 20.04 16.59
C GLU A 364 -14.56 21.05 15.88
N LYS A 365 -14.52 21.03 14.55
CA LYS A 365 -15.21 22.01 13.70
C LYS A 365 -15.87 21.32 12.53
N THR A 366 -17.01 21.85 12.10
CA THR A 366 -17.67 21.46 10.85
C THR A 366 -18.13 22.72 10.15
N HIS A 367 -17.75 22.83 8.89
CA HIS A 367 -18.09 23.93 8.04
C HIS A 367 -18.60 23.39 6.70
N LYS A 368 -19.28 24.25 5.94
CA LYS A 368 -19.85 23.88 4.66
C LYS A 368 -19.53 24.93 3.61
N LEU A 369 -18.87 24.49 2.54
CA LEU A 369 -18.74 25.23 1.30
C LEU A 369 -20.10 25.27 0.61
N GLN A 370 -20.39 26.35 -0.10
CA GLN A 370 -21.71 26.59 -0.68
C GLN A 370 -22.08 25.61 -1.82
N LYS A 371 -21.11 24.88 -2.37
CA LYS A 371 -21.22 24.07 -3.60
C LYS A 371 -20.67 22.66 -3.41
N SER A 372 -21.19 21.71 -4.19
CA SER A 372 -20.69 20.33 -4.27
C SER A 372 -19.37 20.26 -5.04
N ILE A 373 -18.49 19.37 -4.57
CA ILE A 373 -17.11 19.24 -5.04
C ILE A 373 -17.04 18.05 -5.99
N LYS A 374 -16.44 18.29 -7.17
CA LYS A 374 -16.12 17.27 -8.17
C LYS A 374 -14.76 16.63 -7.86
N ASP A 375 -13.75 17.47 -7.62
CA ASP A 375 -12.37 17.03 -7.38
C ASP A 375 -11.63 18.02 -6.47
N ILE A 376 -10.62 17.51 -5.76
CA ILE A 376 -9.83 18.29 -4.80
C ILE A 376 -8.38 17.80 -4.75
N HIS A 377 -7.46 18.76 -4.86
CA HIS A 377 -6.02 18.51 -4.82
C HIS A 377 -5.36 19.36 -3.75
N TYR A 378 -4.47 18.76 -2.97
CA TYR A 378 -3.65 19.49 -2.00
C TYR A 378 -2.46 20.14 -2.72
N LEU A 379 -2.21 21.41 -2.42
CA LEU A 379 -1.10 22.17 -3.00
C LEU A 379 0.08 22.19 -2.02
N ASP A 380 1.06 21.33 -2.27
CA ASP A 380 2.25 21.19 -1.44
C ASP A 380 2.95 22.54 -1.20
N GLY A 381 3.30 22.81 0.07
CA GLY A 381 4.04 24.00 0.50
C GLY A 381 3.21 25.27 0.76
N THR A 382 1.91 25.27 0.44
CA THR A 382 1.03 26.44 0.68
C THR A 382 -0.10 26.20 1.67
N ASP A 383 -0.29 24.95 2.13
CA ASP A 383 -1.42 24.49 2.95
C ASP A 383 -2.79 24.87 2.37
N SER A 384 -2.86 25.00 1.05
CA SER A 384 -4.06 25.35 0.31
C SER A 384 -4.54 24.19 -0.55
N TYR A 385 -5.81 24.21 -0.91
CA TYR A 385 -6.46 23.16 -1.68
C TYR A 385 -7.04 23.75 -2.96
N TYR A 386 -6.75 23.12 -4.08
CA TYR A 386 -7.38 23.41 -5.36
C TYR A 386 -8.66 22.57 -5.48
N ILE A 387 -9.80 23.25 -5.56
CA ILE A 387 -11.12 22.62 -5.60
C ILE A 387 -11.77 22.91 -6.95
N THR A 388 -12.25 21.84 -7.60
CA THR A 388 -13.13 21.94 -8.77
C THR A 388 -14.54 21.56 -8.35
N TYR A 389 -15.51 22.46 -8.54
CA TYR A 389 -16.92 22.21 -8.25
C TYR A 389 -17.64 21.53 -9.42
N ASP A 390 -18.82 20.96 -9.18
CA ASP A 390 -19.64 20.31 -10.24
C ASP A 390 -20.04 21.24 -11.40
N ASN A 391 -20.05 22.56 -11.17
CA ASN A 391 -20.31 23.56 -12.21
C ASN A 391 -19.06 23.95 -13.01
N ASP A 392 -17.95 23.19 -12.87
CA ASP A 392 -16.61 23.47 -13.40
C ASP A 392 -16.00 24.83 -12.95
N GLU A 393 -16.58 25.43 -11.90
CA GLU A 393 -15.97 26.56 -11.21
C GLU A 393 -14.79 26.08 -10.35
N LYS A 394 -13.74 26.90 -10.28
CA LYS A 394 -12.48 26.58 -9.60
C LYS A 394 -12.25 27.56 -8.46
N SER A 395 -11.79 27.07 -7.32
CA SER A 395 -11.42 27.90 -6.17
C SER A 395 -10.18 27.34 -5.48
N ILE A 396 -9.44 28.23 -4.81
CA ILE A 396 -8.40 27.85 -3.86
C ILE A 396 -8.90 28.18 -2.47
N VAL A 397 -8.85 27.20 -1.58
CA VAL A 397 -9.35 27.33 -0.22
C VAL A 397 -8.28 26.87 0.76
N LYS A 398 -8.14 27.63 1.86
CA LYS A 398 -7.44 27.19 3.07
C LYS A 398 -8.46 26.84 4.13
N PHE A 399 -8.33 25.66 4.74
CA PHE A 399 -9.31 25.16 5.72
C PHE A 399 -8.92 25.47 7.17
N GLU A 400 -7.62 25.58 7.49
CA GLU A 400 -7.12 25.74 8.86
C GLU A 400 -7.06 27.21 9.33
N GLU A 401 -6.83 28.18 8.42
CA GLU A 401 -6.76 29.61 8.74
C GLU A 401 -7.81 30.42 7.97
N SER A 402 -8.57 31.25 8.70
CA SER A 402 -9.62 32.13 8.19
C SER A 402 -9.10 33.37 7.43
N GLU A 403 -7.86 33.34 6.96
CA GLU A 403 -7.28 34.40 6.13
C GLU A 403 -7.18 33.91 4.68
N GLU A 404 -7.55 34.79 3.74
CA GLU A 404 -7.35 34.55 2.32
C GLU A 404 -5.90 34.15 2.07
N ALA A 405 -5.71 33.04 1.36
CA ALA A 405 -4.38 32.54 1.04
C ALA A 405 -3.60 33.63 0.28
N ASN A 406 -2.59 34.23 0.92
CA ASN A 406 -1.59 35.05 0.24
C ASN A 406 -0.81 34.15 -0.74
N THR A 407 -1.38 33.96 -1.91
CA THR A 407 -0.85 33.15 -3.02
C THR A 407 -0.07 34.05 -3.95
N SER A 408 1.06 34.60 -3.47
CA SER A 408 1.95 35.30 -4.39
C SER A 408 2.56 34.28 -5.36
N SER A 409 2.14 34.34 -6.63
CA SER A 409 2.63 33.57 -7.79
C SER A 409 2.56 32.05 -7.67
N LEU A 410 1.35 31.48 -7.51
CA LEU A 410 1.12 30.04 -7.67
C LEU A 410 0.76 29.73 -9.13
N PHE A 411 1.33 28.65 -9.67
CA PHE A 411 0.98 28.10 -10.98
C PHE A 411 0.30 26.74 -10.79
N ILE A 412 -0.82 26.55 -11.45
CA ILE A 412 -1.59 25.30 -11.41
C ILE A 412 -1.76 24.82 -12.85
N MET A 413 -1.51 23.54 -13.06
CA MET A 413 -1.83 22.88 -14.31
C MET A 413 -3.01 21.94 -14.07
N ASP A 414 -4.02 22.07 -14.91
CA ASP A 414 -5.20 21.24 -14.93
C ASP A 414 -5.28 20.49 -16.26
N HIS A 415 -5.86 19.30 -16.25
CA HIS A 415 -6.00 18.49 -17.44
C HIS A 415 -7.37 17.83 -17.51
N ASP A 416 -7.83 17.65 -18.73
CA ASP A 416 -9.04 16.93 -19.11
C ASP A 416 -8.66 15.96 -20.24
N GLU A 417 -9.59 15.13 -20.71
CA GLU A 417 -9.34 14.16 -21.79
C GLU A 417 -8.82 14.81 -23.09
N LYS A 418 -9.10 16.12 -23.30
CA LYS A 418 -8.74 16.85 -24.53
C LYS A 418 -7.95 18.13 -24.36
N HIS A 419 -7.80 18.62 -23.13
CA HIS A 419 -7.24 19.94 -22.87
C HIS A 419 -6.25 19.88 -21.72
N LEU A 420 -5.11 20.53 -21.89
CA LEU A 420 -4.19 20.88 -20.80
C LEU A 420 -4.23 22.40 -20.63
N LEU A 421 -4.45 22.85 -19.40
CA LEU A 421 -4.67 24.25 -19.06
C LEU A 421 -3.71 24.67 -17.95
N GLY A 422 -2.93 25.71 -18.22
CA GLY A 422 -2.13 26.39 -17.21
C GLY A 422 -2.88 27.60 -16.64
N TYR A 423 -2.82 27.77 -15.32
CA TYR A 423 -3.35 28.92 -14.60
C TYR A 423 -2.28 29.55 -13.73
N SER A 424 -2.22 30.88 -13.72
CA SER A 424 -1.57 31.65 -12.66
C SER A 424 -2.60 32.19 -11.70
N VAL A 425 -2.29 32.07 -10.41
CA VAL A 425 -3.14 32.52 -9.30
C VAL A 425 -2.60 33.84 -8.80
N GLY A 426 -3.43 34.88 -8.87
CA GLY A 426 -3.11 36.20 -8.29
C GLY A 426 -3.45 36.28 -6.80
N GLU A 427 -3.07 37.40 -6.15
CA GLU A 427 -3.22 37.61 -4.70
C GLU A 427 -4.66 37.43 -4.16
N LYS A 428 -5.69 37.55 -5.01
CA LYS A 428 -7.10 37.36 -4.64
C LYS A 428 -7.66 35.97 -4.97
N SER A 429 -6.79 34.98 -5.22
CA SER A 429 -7.19 33.68 -5.76
C SER A 429 -7.94 33.76 -7.11
N ASP A 430 -7.69 34.84 -7.86
CA ASP A 430 -8.21 35.00 -9.22
C ASP A 430 -7.38 34.13 -10.17
N PHE A 431 -8.04 33.22 -10.88
CA PHE A 431 -7.40 32.36 -11.88
C PHE A 431 -7.25 33.11 -13.20
N THR A 432 -6.01 33.24 -13.65
CA THR A 432 -5.69 33.81 -14.96
C THR A 432 -5.11 32.70 -15.84
N PRO A 433 -5.76 32.35 -16.97
CA PRO A 433 -5.24 31.31 -17.84
C PRO A 433 -3.93 31.78 -18.51
N THR A 434 -2.86 31.01 -18.37
CA THR A 434 -1.53 31.34 -18.90
C THR A 434 -1.31 30.73 -20.27
N TRP A 435 -1.56 29.43 -20.40
CA TRP A 435 -1.40 28.68 -21.64
C TRP A 435 -2.47 27.58 -21.74
N LYS A 436 -2.75 27.16 -22.97
CA LYS A 436 -3.71 26.09 -23.27
C LYS A 436 -3.17 25.24 -24.41
N LEU A 437 -3.10 23.94 -24.18
CA LEU A 437 -2.84 22.95 -25.22
C LEU A 437 -4.13 22.18 -25.51
N ARG A 438 -4.39 21.94 -26.79
CA ARG A 438 -5.55 21.16 -27.25
C ARG A 438 -5.06 20.00 -28.10
N THR A 439 -5.57 18.81 -27.81
CA THR A 439 -5.37 17.62 -28.64
C THR A 439 -6.20 17.70 -29.93
N GLU A 440 -5.84 16.91 -30.95
CA GLU A 440 -6.63 16.79 -32.17
C GLU A 440 -7.98 16.08 -31.92
N GLU A 441 -8.91 16.11 -32.89
CA GLU A 441 -10.26 15.53 -32.68
C GLU A 441 -10.25 14.02 -32.38
N ASN A 442 -9.25 13.31 -32.93
CA ASN A 442 -9.08 11.86 -32.82
C ASN A 442 -8.04 11.44 -31.77
N GLU A 443 -7.54 12.42 -31.02
CA GLU A 443 -6.57 12.25 -29.95
C GLU A 443 -7.22 12.41 -28.57
N GLU A 444 -6.77 11.60 -27.62
CA GLU A 444 -7.26 11.62 -26.24
C GLU A 444 -6.11 11.43 -25.26
N ILE A 445 -6.12 12.20 -24.17
CA ILE A 445 -5.18 12.06 -23.06
C ILE A 445 -5.66 10.90 -22.18
N VAL A 446 -4.87 9.83 -22.14
CA VAL A 446 -5.24 8.58 -21.44
C VAL A 446 -4.52 8.39 -20.11
N ALA A 447 -3.32 8.96 -19.95
CA ALA A 447 -2.54 8.86 -18.73
C ALA A 447 -1.77 10.15 -18.48
N PHE A 448 -1.59 10.48 -17.21
CA PHE A 448 -0.92 11.67 -16.74
C PHE A 448 -0.07 11.34 -15.51
N ALA A 449 1.15 11.87 -15.43
CA ALA A 449 2.02 11.75 -14.27
C ALA A 449 2.76 13.06 -14.02
N SER A 450 2.53 13.67 -12.85
CA SER A 450 3.37 14.74 -12.33
C SER A 450 4.68 14.17 -11.78
N LYS A 451 5.75 14.95 -11.82
CA LYS A 451 7.02 14.57 -11.21
C LYS A 451 6.89 14.51 -9.69
N ASP A 452 7.25 13.37 -9.11
CA ASP A 452 7.32 13.20 -7.67
C ASP A 452 8.40 14.11 -7.04
N ILE A 453 8.02 14.88 -6.00
CA ILE A 453 8.87 15.85 -5.28
C ILE A 453 9.59 15.15 -4.11
N SER A 454 10.02 13.92 -4.34
CA SER A 454 10.82 13.17 -3.37
C SER A 454 12.24 13.76 -3.25
N PRO A 455 12.87 13.66 -2.06
CA PRO A 455 14.27 14.05 -1.89
C PRO A 455 15.18 13.20 -2.79
N ILE A 456 16.17 13.85 -3.40
CA ILE A 456 17.08 13.22 -4.36
C ILE A 456 18.49 13.21 -3.75
N ALA A 457 19.00 12.03 -3.44
CA ALA A 457 20.32 11.89 -2.81
C ALA A 457 21.48 12.18 -3.77
N ASN A 458 21.31 11.90 -5.07
CA ASN A 458 22.39 11.99 -6.05
C ASN A 458 21.97 12.73 -7.33
N ILE A 459 22.75 13.76 -7.67
CA ILE A 459 22.56 14.69 -8.81
C ILE A 459 22.98 14.06 -10.14
N GLY A 460 23.91 13.09 -10.12
CA GLY A 460 24.47 12.52 -11.35
C GLY A 460 24.80 11.05 -11.19
N THR A 461 24.69 10.30 -12.27
CA THR A 461 25.07 8.88 -12.28
C THR A 461 26.53 8.73 -12.65
N ILE A 462 27.29 7.97 -11.85
CA ILE A 462 28.73 7.75 -12.06
C ILE A 462 28.91 6.57 -13.01
N LEU A 463 29.63 6.79 -14.12
CA LEU A 463 29.94 5.75 -15.10
C LEU A 463 31.17 4.93 -14.67
N GLY A 464 31.41 3.79 -15.31
CA GLY A 464 32.54 2.91 -14.97
C GLY A 464 33.93 3.56 -15.10
N ASN A 465 34.09 4.53 -16.00
CA ASN A 465 35.32 5.33 -16.15
C ASN A 465 35.43 6.50 -15.14
N ARG A 466 34.52 6.58 -14.16
CA ARG A 466 34.41 7.62 -13.12
C ARG A 466 34.00 9.01 -13.61
N THR A 467 33.56 9.13 -14.86
CA THR A 467 32.88 10.33 -15.34
C THR A 467 31.43 10.34 -14.82
N VAL A 468 30.77 11.51 -14.88
CA VAL A 468 29.44 11.71 -14.34
C VAL A 468 28.48 12.13 -15.43
N LEU A 469 27.34 11.46 -15.50
CA LEU A 469 26.20 11.86 -16.32
C LEU A 469 25.18 12.58 -15.43
N TYR A 470 25.01 13.88 -15.66
CA TYR A 470 24.15 14.73 -14.83
C TYR A 470 22.67 14.52 -15.15
N LYS A 471 21.87 14.19 -14.13
CA LYS A 471 20.43 13.96 -14.26
C LYS A 471 19.71 15.29 -14.52
N TYR A 472 18.66 15.26 -15.33
CA TYR A 472 17.79 16.41 -15.50
C TYR A 472 16.79 16.51 -14.34
N LEU A 473 17.07 17.39 -13.37
CA LEU A 473 16.33 17.46 -12.11
C LEU A 473 15.34 18.62 -12.00
N TYR A 474 14.93 19.21 -13.13
CA TYR A 474 13.96 20.31 -13.12
C TYR A 474 12.62 19.89 -12.45
N PRO A 475 12.11 20.64 -11.44
CA PRO A 475 11.00 20.18 -10.60
C PRO A 475 9.62 20.31 -11.24
N ASN A 476 9.41 21.33 -12.08
CA ASN A 476 8.09 21.67 -12.62
C ASN A 476 7.80 20.90 -13.93
N LEU A 477 7.95 19.58 -13.88
CA LEU A 477 7.72 18.70 -15.02
C LEU A 477 6.47 17.86 -14.83
N ALA A 478 5.78 17.63 -15.94
CA ALA A 478 4.76 16.60 -16.03
C ALA A 478 4.95 15.81 -17.33
N SER A 479 4.49 14.58 -17.33
CA SER A 479 4.40 13.76 -18.53
C SER A 479 2.96 13.31 -18.73
N TYR A 480 2.55 13.24 -19.99
CA TYR A 480 1.21 12.80 -20.37
C TYR A 480 1.27 11.95 -21.64
N ALA A 481 0.35 10.99 -21.71
CA ALA A 481 0.17 10.07 -22.82
C ALA A 481 -1.05 10.48 -23.64
N VAL A 482 -0.87 10.65 -24.95
CA VAL A 482 -1.94 10.92 -25.91
C VAL A 482 -2.04 9.74 -26.86
N VAL A 483 -3.24 9.21 -27.05
CA VAL A 483 -3.49 8.14 -28.04
C VAL A 483 -4.28 8.70 -29.21
N ASN A 484 -3.79 8.42 -30.41
CA ASN A 484 -4.53 8.65 -31.65
C ASN A 484 -5.31 7.38 -32.02
N LYS A 485 -6.64 7.43 -31.98
CA LYS A 485 -7.49 6.24 -32.18
C LYS A 485 -7.50 5.72 -33.62
N ASP A 486 -7.26 6.59 -34.61
CA ASP A 486 -7.29 6.21 -36.03
C ASP A 486 -5.97 5.55 -36.45
N LEU A 487 -4.85 6.16 -36.03
CA LEU A 487 -3.52 5.68 -36.35
C LEU A 487 -3.04 4.59 -35.39
N LYS A 488 -3.69 4.47 -34.23
CA LYS A 488 -3.31 3.57 -33.12
C LYS A 488 -1.86 3.80 -32.66
N GLU A 489 -1.52 5.07 -32.58
CA GLU A 489 -0.21 5.55 -32.14
C GLU A 489 -0.32 6.16 -30.74
N LEU A 490 0.72 5.95 -29.94
CA LEU A 490 0.85 6.50 -28.59
C LEU A 490 1.96 7.55 -28.57
N TYR A 491 1.60 8.76 -28.14
CA TYR A 491 2.48 9.91 -28.00
C TYR A 491 2.75 10.14 -26.51
N ILE A 492 4.01 10.06 -26.11
CA ILE A 492 4.45 10.37 -24.75
C ILE A 492 5.13 11.73 -24.77
N ASN A 493 4.55 12.69 -24.06
CA ASN A 493 5.00 14.07 -24.04
C ASN A 493 5.51 14.44 -22.64
N VAL A 494 6.56 15.25 -22.59
CA VAL A 494 7.11 15.86 -21.36
C VAL A 494 7.00 17.37 -21.49
N ILE A 495 6.29 17.99 -20.55
CA ILE A 495 5.95 19.41 -20.58
C ILE A 495 6.42 20.11 -19.31
N ASP A 496 6.82 21.37 -19.44
CA ASP A 496 7.00 22.28 -18.31
C ASP A 496 5.64 22.83 -17.86
N THR A 497 5.27 22.55 -16.61
CA THR A 497 3.95 22.90 -16.06
C THR A 497 3.75 24.41 -15.88
N ILE A 498 4.83 25.20 -15.84
CA ILE A 498 4.74 26.66 -15.71
C ILE A 498 4.59 27.33 -17.07
N SER A 499 5.51 27.07 -17.99
CA SER A 499 5.54 27.74 -19.31
C SER A 499 4.62 27.09 -20.36
N GLY A 500 4.30 25.81 -20.21
CA GLY A 500 3.62 25.01 -21.23
C GLY A 500 4.53 24.58 -22.39
N GLU A 501 5.84 24.74 -22.26
CA GLU A 501 6.81 24.31 -23.28
C GLU A 501 6.91 22.78 -23.33
N LEU A 502 6.78 22.22 -24.53
CA LEU A 502 6.96 20.80 -24.79
C LEU A 502 8.46 20.49 -24.95
N LEU A 503 9.04 19.81 -23.97
CA LEU A 503 10.48 19.56 -23.87
C LEU A 503 10.91 18.31 -24.64
N TYR A 504 10.07 17.27 -24.63
CA TYR A 504 10.36 15.99 -25.28
C TYR A 504 9.07 15.30 -25.73
N THR A 505 9.12 14.65 -26.90
CA THR A 505 8.03 13.83 -27.44
C THR A 505 8.59 12.53 -27.97
N GLN A 506 7.94 11.43 -27.62
CA GLN A 506 8.20 10.10 -28.16
C GLN A 506 6.92 9.53 -28.80
N VAL A 507 7.06 8.88 -29.94
CA VAL A 507 5.94 8.25 -30.67
C VAL A 507 6.16 6.75 -30.75
N HIS A 508 5.12 5.97 -30.44
CA HIS A 508 5.07 4.52 -30.59
C HIS A 508 3.98 4.16 -31.60
N SER A 509 4.38 3.58 -32.72
CA SER A 509 3.51 3.24 -33.86
C SER A 509 3.35 1.72 -34.02
N ASP A 510 3.18 1.02 -32.90
CA ASP A 510 3.12 -0.44 -32.78
C ASP A 510 1.70 -0.95 -32.50
N ASN A 511 0.68 -0.26 -33.03
CA ASN A 511 -0.73 -0.67 -33.01
C ASN A 511 -1.21 -0.88 -31.56
N VAL A 512 -1.29 0.24 -30.84
CA VAL A 512 -1.63 0.28 -29.41
C VAL A 512 -3.11 -0.02 -29.21
N ASP A 513 -3.41 -0.91 -28.25
CA ASP A 513 -4.78 -1.24 -27.87
C ASP A 513 -5.19 -0.44 -26.63
N VAL A 514 -6.19 0.43 -26.79
CA VAL A 514 -6.76 1.28 -25.73
C VAL A 514 -7.78 0.56 -24.84
N SER A 515 -8.11 -0.69 -25.16
CA SER A 515 -9.01 -1.51 -24.33
C SER A 515 -8.35 -1.89 -22.99
N PHE A 516 -7.01 -1.85 -22.94
CA PHE A 516 -6.21 -2.15 -21.76
C PHE A 516 -5.69 -0.84 -21.12
N PRO A 517 -5.50 -0.82 -19.79
CA PRO A 517 -5.07 0.39 -19.08
C PRO A 517 -3.65 0.81 -19.48
N ILE A 518 -3.48 2.11 -19.75
CA ILE A 518 -2.18 2.74 -19.96
C ILE A 518 -1.81 3.46 -18.68
N ASN A 519 -0.66 3.12 -18.10
CA ASN A 519 -0.20 3.69 -16.84
C ASN A 519 1.11 4.43 -17.03
N MET A 520 1.34 5.45 -16.21
CA MET A 520 2.56 6.25 -16.24
C MET A 520 2.96 6.65 -14.83
N VAL A 521 4.27 6.62 -14.56
CA VAL A 521 4.86 7.13 -13.32
C VAL A 521 6.07 7.99 -13.65
N PHE A 522 6.24 9.09 -12.92
CA PHE A 522 7.36 10.01 -13.08
C PHE A 522 8.07 10.20 -11.73
N SER A 523 9.29 9.69 -11.65
CA SER A 523 10.14 9.82 -10.46
C SER A 523 11.52 10.36 -10.83
N GLU A 524 12.08 11.23 -9.99
CA GLU A 524 13.40 11.85 -10.15
C GLU A 524 13.63 12.49 -11.54
N ASN A 525 14.25 11.73 -12.45
CA ASN A 525 14.62 12.13 -13.80
C ASN A 525 14.15 11.12 -14.85
N TRP A 526 13.28 10.18 -14.48
CA TRP A 526 12.85 9.11 -15.36
C TRP A 526 11.34 8.91 -15.32
N ILE A 527 10.81 8.52 -16.47
CA ILE A 527 9.40 8.25 -16.69
C ILE A 527 9.30 6.79 -17.12
N VAL A 528 8.42 6.05 -16.47
CA VAL A 528 8.08 4.68 -16.87
C VAL A 528 6.61 4.66 -17.21
N PHE A 529 6.29 4.09 -18.36
CA PHE A 529 4.92 3.92 -18.80
C PHE A 529 4.71 2.51 -19.32
N SER A 530 3.49 2.03 -19.15
CA SER A 530 3.07 0.70 -19.57
C SER A 530 1.88 0.81 -20.51
N TYR A 531 1.88 0.00 -21.56
CA TYR A 531 0.84 -0.01 -22.57
C TYR A 531 0.75 -1.40 -23.22
N PHE A 532 -0.43 -1.73 -23.74
CA PHE A 532 -0.60 -2.95 -24.51
C PHE A 532 -0.45 -2.66 -26.01
N SER A 533 0.32 -3.51 -26.70
CA SER A 533 0.57 -3.36 -28.12
C SER A 533 0.44 -4.71 -28.82
N VAL A 534 -0.16 -4.68 -30.02
CA VAL A 534 -0.43 -5.87 -30.81
C VAL A 534 0.78 -6.28 -31.66
N ASP A 535 1.59 -5.32 -32.10
CA ASP A 535 2.73 -5.55 -32.99
C ASP A 535 4.07 -5.42 -32.22
N PRO A 536 5.07 -6.31 -32.43
CA PRO A 536 5.07 -7.48 -33.31
C PRO A 536 4.35 -8.72 -32.73
N ILE A 537 4.10 -8.73 -31.41
CA ILE A 537 3.42 -9.79 -30.68
C ILE A 537 2.48 -9.09 -29.67
N PRO A 538 1.24 -9.57 -29.49
CA PRO A 538 0.29 -9.01 -28.53
C PRO A 538 0.76 -9.26 -27.09
N GLU A 539 1.48 -8.31 -26.52
CA GLU A 539 1.98 -8.36 -25.15
C GLU A 539 1.97 -6.99 -24.48
N GLN A 540 1.99 -7.02 -23.15
CA GLN A 540 2.19 -5.82 -22.34
C GLN A 540 3.62 -5.32 -22.52
N LYS A 541 3.78 -4.03 -22.81
CA LYS A 541 5.09 -3.38 -22.92
C LYS A 541 5.29 -2.41 -21.77
N LEU A 542 6.54 -2.37 -21.30
CA LEU A 542 7.01 -1.41 -20.31
C LEU A 542 8.15 -0.62 -20.93
N ALA A 543 7.99 0.69 -21.05
CA ALA A 543 9.00 1.56 -21.63
C ALA A 543 9.47 2.59 -20.60
N VAL A 544 10.74 2.96 -20.72
CA VAL A 544 11.41 3.90 -19.82
C VAL A 544 12.05 5.02 -20.64
N ILE A 545 11.90 6.25 -20.15
CA ILE A 545 12.57 7.44 -20.63
C ILE A 545 13.41 7.96 -19.45
N GLU A 546 14.70 8.15 -19.65
CA GLU A 546 15.59 8.80 -18.69
C GLU A 546 16.08 10.14 -19.25
N LEU A 547 15.89 11.21 -18.49
CA LEU A 547 16.24 12.58 -18.86
C LEU A 547 17.57 12.99 -18.21
N TYR A 548 18.47 13.54 -19.01
CA TYR A 548 19.78 14.03 -18.61
C TYR A 548 19.99 15.47 -19.09
N GLU A 549 20.85 16.23 -18.42
CA GLU A 549 21.21 17.57 -18.91
C GLU A 549 21.99 17.49 -20.22
N SER A 550 22.87 16.50 -20.35
CA SER A 550 23.57 16.14 -21.57
C SER A 550 23.94 14.66 -21.50
N ILE A 551 23.91 13.98 -22.64
CA ILE A 551 24.39 12.59 -22.79
C ILE A 551 25.93 12.55 -22.79
N THR A 552 26.59 13.67 -23.08
CA THR A 552 28.05 13.73 -22.99
C THR A 552 28.51 13.73 -21.52
N PRO A 553 29.38 12.78 -21.10
CA PRO A 553 29.82 12.72 -19.71
C PRO A 553 30.57 13.98 -19.27
N ASP A 554 30.47 14.32 -17.98
CA ASP A 554 31.05 15.49 -17.31
C ASP A 554 30.62 16.86 -17.87
N VAL A 555 29.52 16.91 -18.64
CA VAL A 555 28.94 18.16 -19.14
C VAL A 555 27.69 18.50 -18.35
N ARG A 556 27.77 19.61 -17.60
CA ARG A 556 26.64 20.20 -16.88
C ARG A 556 26.17 21.45 -17.62
N VAL A 557 24.90 21.48 -18.01
CA VAL A 557 24.27 22.62 -18.69
C VAL A 557 23.76 23.62 -17.65
N SER A 558 23.34 23.15 -16.48
CA SER A 558 22.94 24.02 -15.37
C SER A 558 24.14 24.75 -14.75
N GLY A 559 24.03 26.07 -14.61
CA GLY A 559 25.02 26.90 -13.93
C GLY A 559 25.12 26.54 -12.44
N GLY A 560 26.33 26.63 -11.87
CA GLY A 560 26.59 26.24 -10.48
C GLY A 560 25.94 27.12 -9.40
N ASP A 561 25.60 28.38 -9.73
CA ASP A 561 25.26 29.44 -8.75
C ASP A 561 23.95 30.20 -9.04
N THR A 562 23.12 29.79 -10.00
CA THR A 562 21.94 30.56 -10.42
C THR A 562 20.63 29.89 -10.03
N GLU A 563 19.80 30.59 -9.26
CA GLU A 563 18.37 30.32 -9.14
C GLU A 563 17.78 30.27 -10.56
N PHE A 564 17.24 29.10 -10.93
CA PHE A 564 16.70 28.89 -12.25
C PHE A 564 15.21 29.29 -12.27
N SER A 565 14.85 30.24 -13.13
CA SER A 565 13.46 30.65 -13.35
C SER A 565 12.94 30.08 -14.66
N SER A 566 11.85 29.32 -14.56
CA SER A 566 11.14 28.72 -15.69
C SER A 566 10.66 29.74 -16.73
N LEU A 567 10.34 30.95 -16.28
CA LEU A 567 9.88 32.06 -17.13
C LEU A 567 10.95 32.56 -18.12
N ASN A 568 12.24 32.28 -17.84
CA ASN A 568 13.35 32.65 -18.71
C ASN A 568 13.70 31.57 -19.74
N GLY A 569 12.97 30.45 -19.74
CA GLY A 569 13.18 29.29 -20.60
C GLY A 569 14.15 28.28 -19.98
N SER A 570 13.79 27.00 -20.08
CA SER A 570 14.55 25.86 -19.53
C SER A 570 15.46 25.23 -20.57
N PRO A 571 16.68 24.78 -20.20
CA PRO A 571 17.48 23.99 -21.12
C PRO A 571 16.72 22.71 -21.45
N LEU A 572 16.68 22.38 -22.74
CA LEU A 572 16.06 21.15 -23.23
C LEU A 572 16.84 19.94 -22.70
N PRO A 573 16.15 18.92 -22.16
CA PRO A 573 16.80 17.70 -21.72
C PRO A 573 17.22 16.84 -22.92
N GLU A 574 18.28 16.06 -22.74
CA GLU A 574 18.59 14.95 -23.63
C GLU A 574 18.03 13.65 -23.03
N ALA A 575 17.26 12.91 -23.84
CA ALA A 575 16.53 11.73 -23.38
C ALA A 575 17.12 10.44 -23.95
N ILE A 576 17.22 9.41 -23.10
CA ILE A 576 17.54 8.04 -23.50
C ILE A 576 16.31 7.17 -23.24
N THR A 577 15.98 6.28 -24.18
CA THR A 577 14.77 5.45 -24.09
C THR A 577 15.04 3.99 -24.40
N LYS A 578 14.32 3.10 -23.70
CA LYS A 578 14.27 1.66 -23.95
C LYS A 578 12.88 1.12 -23.67
N SER A 579 12.51 0.04 -24.36
CA SER A 579 11.29 -0.72 -24.16
C SER A 579 11.60 -2.16 -23.76
N TYR A 580 10.66 -2.76 -23.03
CA TYR A 580 10.71 -4.11 -22.49
C TYR A 580 9.36 -4.80 -22.70
N PHE A 581 9.37 -6.10 -22.93
CA PHE A 581 8.20 -6.96 -22.87
C PHE A 581 7.97 -7.42 -21.43
N PHE A 582 6.71 -7.39 -21.02
CA PHE A 582 6.26 -7.84 -19.72
C PHE A 582 5.12 -8.85 -19.91
N PRO A 583 5.18 -10.04 -19.29
CA PRO A 583 4.30 -11.14 -19.67
C PRO A 583 2.87 -11.05 -19.12
N GLU A 584 2.62 -10.19 -18.11
CA GLU A 584 1.32 -10.05 -17.47
C GLU A 584 0.72 -8.64 -17.67
N MET A 585 -0.60 -8.51 -17.58
CA MET A 585 -1.26 -7.21 -17.71
C MET A 585 -1.08 -6.38 -16.44
N ILE A 586 -0.61 -5.14 -16.61
CA ILE A 586 -0.40 -4.19 -15.50
C ILE A 586 -1.62 -3.28 -15.39
N LYS A 587 -2.35 -3.35 -14.27
CA LYS A 587 -3.50 -2.49 -13.98
C LYS A 587 -3.12 -1.10 -13.50
N LYS A 588 -2.17 -1.00 -12.57
CA LYS A 588 -1.69 0.25 -11.99
C LYS A 588 -0.21 0.15 -11.62
N MET A 589 0.47 1.30 -11.57
CA MET A 589 1.89 1.40 -11.24
C MET A 589 2.12 2.48 -10.18
N SER A 590 3.11 2.26 -9.32
CA SER A 590 3.56 3.25 -8.33
C SER A 590 5.07 3.10 -8.09
N VAL A 591 5.68 4.09 -7.44
CA VAL A 591 7.13 4.10 -7.17
C VAL A 591 7.37 4.09 -5.66
N SER A 592 8.37 3.32 -5.24
CA SER A 592 8.77 3.25 -3.84
C SER A 592 9.42 4.55 -3.35
N ASN A 593 8.95 5.09 -2.24
CA ASN A 593 9.49 6.30 -1.62
C ASN A 593 10.10 6.03 -0.24
N THR A 594 11.26 6.65 0.00
CA THR A 594 12.06 6.55 1.23
C THR A 594 12.40 7.95 1.71
N LYS A 595 12.77 8.08 2.98
CA LYS A 595 12.90 9.36 3.67
C LYS A 595 13.93 10.31 3.03
N TYR A 596 15.04 9.78 2.52
CA TYR A 596 16.11 10.56 1.92
C TYR A 596 16.38 10.25 0.44
N GLY A 597 15.68 9.26 -0.14
CA GLY A 597 15.87 8.86 -1.53
C GLY A 597 17.27 8.30 -1.83
N ILE A 598 17.90 7.65 -0.85
CA ILE A 598 19.21 6.99 -0.98
C ILE A 598 19.05 5.56 -1.47
N SER A 599 18.06 4.83 -0.94
CA SER A 599 17.75 3.46 -1.36
C SER A 599 17.33 3.43 -2.83
N SER A 600 17.63 2.33 -3.54
CA SER A 600 17.24 2.16 -4.94
C SER A 600 15.72 2.20 -5.09
N LYS A 601 15.21 3.03 -6.01
CA LYS A 601 13.77 3.03 -6.33
C LYS A 601 13.33 1.68 -6.92
N ALA A 602 12.11 1.26 -6.61
CA ALA A 602 11.42 0.12 -7.18
C ALA A 602 10.08 0.57 -7.79
N LEU A 603 9.76 0.02 -8.95
CA LEU A 603 8.46 0.16 -9.58
C LEU A 603 7.53 -0.92 -9.03
N ILE A 604 6.47 -0.55 -8.36
CA ILE A 604 5.45 -1.47 -7.84
C ILE A 604 4.37 -1.59 -8.91
N VAL A 605 4.01 -2.82 -9.27
CA VAL A 605 3.03 -3.13 -10.32
C VAL A 605 1.89 -3.97 -9.75
N GLU A 606 0.67 -3.52 -10.02
CA GLU A 606 -0.57 -4.26 -9.79
C GLU A 606 -0.87 -5.09 -11.03
N LEU A 607 -1.01 -6.41 -10.87
CA LEU A 607 -1.24 -7.34 -11.98
C LEU A 607 -2.72 -7.74 -12.03
N GLU A 608 -3.27 -7.95 -13.23
CA GLU A 608 -4.69 -8.30 -13.39
C GLU A 608 -5.11 -9.56 -12.62
N ASN A 609 -4.18 -10.50 -12.40
CA ASN A 609 -4.41 -11.76 -11.68
C ASN A 609 -4.64 -11.59 -10.16
N GLY A 610 -4.52 -10.37 -9.61
CA GLY A 610 -4.65 -10.11 -8.17
C GLY A 610 -3.33 -10.13 -7.41
N GLN A 611 -2.19 -10.17 -8.11
CA GLN A 611 -0.86 -10.13 -7.50
C GLN A 611 -0.26 -8.72 -7.56
N ILE A 612 0.51 -8.39 -6.53
CA ILE A 612 1.40 -7.23 -6.55
C ILE A 612 2.84 -7.73 -6.60
N SER A 613 3.61 -7.14 -7.50
CA SER A 613 5.05 -7.39 -7.66
C SER A 613 5.80 -6.06 -7.68
N TYR A 614 7.11 -6.09 -7.44
CA TYR A 614 7.96 -4.92 -7.67
C TYR A 614 9.15 -5.23 -8.56
N ILE A 615 9.54 -4.25 -9.37
CA ILE A 615 10.64 -4.32 -10.31
C ILE A 615 11.68 -3.29 -9.87
N PRO A 616 12.87 -3.71 -9.43
CA PRO A 616 13.95 -2.78 -9.11
C PRO A 616 14.31 -1.87 -10.30
N LYS A 617 14.54 -0.57 -10.06
CA LYS A 617 14.87 0.41 -11.12
C LYS A 617 16.10 0.01 -11.95
N LEU A 618 17.02 -0.75 -11.36
CA LEU A 618 18.23 -1.27 -12.01
C LEU A 618 17.91 -2.19 -13.20
N ILE A 619 16.78 -2.91 -13.14
CA ILE A 619 16.31 -3.75 -14.25
C ILE A 619 15.73 -2.88 -15.36
N ILE A 620 14.95 -1.87 -15.00
CA ILE A 620 14.25 -0.97 -15.94
C ILE A 620 15.07 0.31 -16.23
N SER A 621 16.32 0.16 -16.68
CA SER A 621 17.17 1.30 -17.07
C SER A 621 17.23 1.51 -18.58
N ALA A 622 17.15 2.77 -19.01
CA ALA A 622 17.29 3.13 -20.43
C ALA A 622 18.74 2.99 -20.94
N ARG A 623 19.73 2.94 -20.04
CA ARG A 623 21.15 2.85 -20.41
C ARG A 623 21.64 1.44 -20.74
N ARG A 624 20.83 0.41 -20.47
CA ARG A 624 21.22 -0.98 -20.74
C ARG A 624 21.46 -1.16 -22.25
N LYS A 625 22.60 -1.76 -22.58
CA LYS A 625 22.98 -2.17 -23.95
C LYS A 625 23.11 -3.68 -24.02
N GLU A 626 22.96 -4.25 -25.21
CA GLU A 626 23.23 -5.66 -25.43
C GLU A 626 24.68 -5.97 -25.04
N GLU A 627 24.93 -7.16 -24.48
CA GLU A 627 26.24 -7.50 -23.91
C GLU A 627 27.40 -7.41 -24.93
N GLU A 628 27.07 -7.64 -26.21
CA GLU A 628 27.99 -7.55 -27.35
C GLU A 628 28.43 -6.10 -27.62
N ASP A 629 27.55 -5.12 -27.36
CA ASP A 629 27.78 -3.70 -27.59
C ASP A 629 28.38 -2.98 -26.36
N MET A 630 28.43 -3.65 -25.21
CA MET A 630 28.97 -3.07 -23.98
C MET A 630 30.50 -3.00 -24.01
N THR A 631 31.03 -1.81 -23.76
CA THR A 631 32.46 -1.56 -23.55
C THR A 631 32.93 -2.12 -22.19
N ASP A 632 34.25 -2.32 -22.03
CA ASP A 632 34.82 -2.79 -20.77
C ASP A 632 34.52 -1.83 -19.61
N ASP A 633 34.50 -0.51 -19.86
CA ASP A 633 34.14 0.49 -18.86
C ASP A 633 32.67 0.36 -18.44
N GLU A 634 31.75 0.15 -19.38
CA GLU A 634 30.32 -0.08 -19.08
C GLU A 634 30.10 -1.38 -18.32
N LYS A 635 30.86 -2.45 -18.62
CA LYS A 635 30.81 -3.71 -17.87
C LYS A 635 31.32 -3.55 -16.43
N ASN A 636 32.18 -2.56 -16.19
CA ASN A 636 32.67 -2.21 -14.86
C ASN A 636 31.79 -1.19 -14.13
N GLU A 637 30.73 -0.67 -14.76
CA GLU A 637 29.80 0.25 -14.13
C GLU A 637 29.00 -0.46 -13.02
N PHE A 638 28.86 0.19 -11.88
CA PHE A 638 28.22 -0.39 -10.72
C PHE A 638 26.74 -0.68 -10.99
N MET A 639 26.34 -1.95 -10.89
CA MET A 639 24.96 -2.43 -11.06
C MET A 639 24.36 -2.20 -12.47
N LEU A 640 25.17 -1.90 -13.48
CA LEU A 640 24.70 -1.89 -14.87
C LEU A 640 24.69 -3.32 -15.41
N ILE A 641 23.49 -3.84 -15.68
CA ILE A 641 23.30 -5.17 -16.26
C ILE A 641 23.06 -5.08 -17.77
N PRO A 642 23.51 -6.07 -18.58
CA PRO A 642 23.25 -6.10 -20.02
C PRO A 642 21.76 -6.06 -20.31
N TYR A 643 21.36 -5.47 -21.44
CA TYR A 643 19.96 -5.36 -21.85
C TYR A 643 19.35 -6.74 -22.13
N SER A 644 18.16 -6.95 -21.57
CA SER A 644 17.29 -8.07 -21.88
C SER A 644 15.93 -7.48 -22.26
N ASN A 645 15.41 -7.87 -23.42
CA ASN A 645 14.13 -7.37 -23.92
C ASN A 645 12.94 -7.84 -23.09
N ILE A 646 13.03 -8.99 -22.43
CA ILE A 646 11.98 -9.53 -21.56
C ILE A 646 12.37 -9.28 -20.10
N ILE A 647 11.41 -8.77 -19.32
CA ILE A 647 11.51 -8.72 -17.86
C ILE A 647 10.82 -9.97 -17.30
N PRO A 648 11.57 -10.94 -16.75
CA PRO A 648 10.94 -12.13 -16.17
C PRO A 648 10.17 -11.75 -14.90
N VAL A 649 8.93 -12.23 -14.79
CA VAL A 649 8.21 -12.21 -13.52
C VAL A 649 8.84 -13.27 -12.62
N SER A 650 9.51 -12.81 -11.56
CA SER A 650 10.08 -13.68 -10.54
C SER A 650 9.13 -13.74 -9.35
N ASP A 651 8.80 -14.95 -8.91
CA ASP A 651 8.01 -15.20 -7.71
C ASP A 651 8.66 -14.59 -6.45
N GLU A 652 9.99 -14.35 -6.47
CA GLU A 652 10.70 -13.70 -5.36
C GLU A 652 10.31 -12.23 -5.17
N TYR A 653 9.86 -11.55 -6.22
CA TYR A 653 9.44 -10.16 -6.18
C TYR A 653 7.94 -9.98 -6.01
N VAL A 654 7.16 -11.07 -5.98
CA VAL A 654 5.72 -11.04 -5.71
C VAL A 654 5.47 -10.85 -4.21
N ILE A 655 5.16 -9.62 -3.82
CA ILE A 655 5.00 -9.21 -2.42
C ILE A 655 3.69 -9.68 -1.79
N SER A 656 2.70 -9.99 -2.64
CA SER A 656 1.42 -10.56 -2.23
C SER A 656 1.51 -12.06 -1.88
N HIS A 657 2.63 -12.73 -2.18
CA HIS A 657 2.86 -14.16 -1.91
C HIS A 657 1.69 -15.06 -2.36
N LYS A 658 0.90 -15.58 -1.41
CA LYS A 658 -0.27 -16.45 -1.67
C LYS A 658 -1.61 -15.69 -1.64
N ARG A 659 -1.59 -14.41 -1.28
CA ARG A 659 -2.80 -13.60 -1.13
C ARG A 659 -3.27 -13.18 -2.52
N LYS A 660 -4.52 -13.50 -2.83
CA LYS A 660 -5.19 -13.01 -4.03
C LYS A 660 -5.98 -11.77 -3.67
N LEU A 661 -5.58 -10.65 -4.24
CA LEU A 661 -6.19 -9.34 -4.01
C LEU A 661 -7.28 -9.12 -5.05
N ILE A 662 -8.40 -8.54 -4.63
CA ILE A 662 -9.41 -8.03 -5.54
C ILE A 662 -9.30 -6.51 -5.50
N PHE A 663 -8.84 -5.95 -6.60
CA PHE A 663 -8.67 -4.52 -6.77
C PHE A 663 -10.00 -3.88 -7.19
N GLY A 664 -10.37 -2.78 -6.55
CA GLY A 664 -11.47 -1.93 -7.00
C GLY A 664 -11.00 -1.03 -8.15
N LYS A 665 -11.94 -0.42 -8.88
CA LYS A 665 -11.69 0.60 -9.91
C LYS A 665 -10.89 1.78 -9.37
N ASN A 666 -11.10 2.13 -8.12
CA ASN A 666 -10.40 3.22 -7.43
C ASN A 666 -9.20 2.70 -6.59
N SER A 667 -8.65 1.51 -6.89
CA SER A 667 -7.47 1.01 -6.16
C SER A 667 -6.30 1.97 -6.30
N GLU A 668 -5.60 2.24 -5.21
CA GLU A 668 -4.39 3.06 -5.18
C GLU A 668 -3.25 2.34 -4.48
N ILE A 669 -2.09 2.29 -5.15
CA ILE A 669 -0.85 1.80 -4.56
C ILE A 669 -0.07 2.99 -4.02
N VAL A 670 0.16 2.95 -2.71
CA VAL A 670 0.81 4.00 -1.96
C VAL A 670 2.10 3.47 -1.35
N SER A 671 3.17 4.26 -1.47
CA SER A 671 4.42 3.99 -0.78
C SER A 671 4.67 5.05 0.29
N ILE A 672 4.86 4.61 1.54
CA ILE A 672 5.07 5.48 2.70
C ILE A 672 6.49 5.29 3.23
N PRO A 673 7.28 6.37 3.33
CA PRO A 673 8.62 6.29 3.90
C PRO A 673 8.56 5.96 5.39
N THR A 674 9.56 5.20 5.85
CA THR A 674 9.78 4.89 7.27
C THR A 674 11.01 5.66 7.77
N ASN A 675 11.32 5.59 9.07
CA ASN A 675 12.58 6.17 9.57
C ASN A 675 13.81 5.37 9.14
N LEU A 676 13.63 4.11 8.69
CA LEU A 676 14.68 3.31 8.08
C LEU A 676 14.73 3.59 6.59
N GLU A 677 15.89 4.04 6.09
CA GLU A 677 16.04 4.40 4.68
C GLU A 677 15.95 3.17 3.76
N SER A 678 16.41 2.03 4.24
CA SER A 678 16.32 0.74 3.54
C SER A 678 14.91 0.15 3.43
N THR A 679 13.92 0.68 4.15
CA THR A 679 12.57 0.08 4.24
C THR A 679 11.48 1.09 3.93
N THR A 680 10.51 0.67 3.11
CA THR A 680 9.30 1.44 2.84
C THR A 680 8.07 0.57 3.02
N ILE A 681 6.97 1.16 3.44
CA ILE A 681 5.68 0.49 3.54
C ILE A 681 4.97 0.68 2.21
N VAL A 682 4.43 -0.41 1.67
CA VAL A 682 3.59 -0.38 0.47
C VAL A 682 2.22 -0.86 0.86
N CYS A 683 1.22 -0.04 0.58
CA CYS A 683 -0.18 -0.37 0.79
C CYS A 683 -0.93 -0.26 -0.54
N ASP A 684 -1.72 -1.27 -0.83
CA ASP A 684 -2.78 -1.24 -1.83
C ASP A 684 -4.10 -0.99 -1.11
N ILE A 685 -4.78 0.09 -1.50
CA ILE A 685 -5.99 0.58 -0.87
C ILE A 685 -7.06 0.66 -1.94
N GLY A 686 -8.08 -0.18 -1.86
CA GLY A 686 -9.23 -0.14 -2.75
C GLY A 686 -10.39 -0.92 -2.15
N HIS A 687 -10.84 -1.96 -2.86
CA HIS A 687 -11.84 -2.88 -2.33
C HIS A 687 -11.26 -3.75 -1.22
N ASP A 688 -10.15 -4.43 -1.50
CA ASP A 688 -9.30 -4.99 -0.45
C ASP A 688 -8.32 -3.93 0.04
N VAL A 689 -7.84 -4.11 1.28
CA VAL A 689 -6.70 -3.36 1.80
C VAL A 689 -5.58 -4.32 2.09
N PHE A 690 -4.41 -4.06 1.53
CA PHE A 690 -3.22 -4.86 1.75
C PHE A 690 -2.04 -3.96 2.05
N CYS A 691 -1.29 -4.27 3.09
CA CYS A 691 -0.05 -3.57 3.37
C CYS A 691 1.07 -4.56 3.67
N THR A 692 2.27 -4.21 3.21
CA THR A 692 3.50 -4.94 3.47
C THR A 692 4.69 -3.99 3.51
N LYS A 693 5.85 -4.51 3.88
CA LYS A 693 7.12 -3.77 3.91
C LYS A 693 8.00 -4.30 2.78
N ILE A 694 8.60 -3.40 2.02
CA ILE A 694 9.59 -3.76 1.00
C ILE A 694 10.93 -3.09 1.30
N SER A 695 12.01 -3.77 0.93
CA SER A 695 13.37 -3.25 1.03
C SER A 695 14.09 -3.41 -0.31
N PRO A 696 13.92 -2.46 -1.24
CA PRO A 696 14.44 -2.58 -2.61
C PRO A 696 15.95 -2.85 -2.70
N SER A 697 16.74 -2.25 -1.81
CA SER A 697 18.20 -2.42 -1.71
C SER A 697 18.63 -3.41 -0.63
N THR A 698 17.73 -4.27 -0.15
CA THR A 698 17.88 -5.05 1.09
C THR A 698 18.05 -4.19 2.34
N GLN A 699 17.94 -4.78 3.54
CA GLN A 699 18.05 -4.05 4.80
C GLN A 699 19.51 -3.78 5.15
N PHE A 700 20.00 -2.55 4.90
CA PHE A 700 21.36 -2.13 5.25
C PHE A 700 21.45 -1.32 6.55
N ASP A 701 20.34 -0.80 7.06
CA ASP A 701 20.29 -0.01 8.30
C ASP A 701 20.01 -0.86 9.55
N VAL A 702 19.62 -2.12 9.35
CA VAL A 702 19.26 -3.05 10.42
C VAL A 702 20.12 -4.30 10.32
N MET A 703 20.60 -4.80 11.45
CA MET A 703 21.31 -6.08 11.49
C MET A 703 20.34 -7.24 11.22
N SER A 704 20.79 -8.24 10.46
CA SER A 704 20.00 -9.43 10.17
C SER A 704 19.43 -10.09 11.45
N PRO A 705 18.15 -10.52 11.46
CA PRO A 705 17.57 -11.25 12.59
C PRO A 705 18.34 -12.52 12.97
N SER A 706 19.00 -13.14 11.99
CA SER A 706 19.82 -14.34 12.12
C SER A 706 21.29 -14.09 12.53
N PHE A 707 21.65 -12.87 12.94
CA PHE A 707 23.03 -12.51 13.28
C PHE A 707 23.60 -13.39 14.42
N GLU A 708 24.76 -14.01 14.17
CA GLU A 708 25.35 -15.02 15.06
C GLU A 708 26.12 -14.41 16.25
N LYS A 709 25.43 -13.64 17.11
CA LYS A 709 25.99 -12.95 18.30
C LYS A 709 26.86 -13.86 19.16
N GLY A 710 26.47 -15.13 19.32
CA GLY A 710 27.21 -16.11 20.12
C GLY A 710 28.60 -16.45 19.58
N LYS A 711 28.74 -16.59 18.24
CA LYS A 711 30.05 -16.85 17.63
C LYS A 711 30.97 -15.64 17.79
N LEU A 712 30.45 -14.43 17.59
CA LEU A 712 31.20 -13.18 17.81
C LEU A 712 31.74 -13.11 19.25
N LEU A 713 30.87 -13.27 20.25
CA LEU A 713 31.28 -13.22 21.67
C LEU A 713 32.30 -14.30 22.02
N PHE A 714 32.12 -15.52 21.50
CA PHE A 714 33.07 -16.61 21.71
C PHE A 714 34.46 -16.27 21.13
N THR A 715 34.53 -15.72 19.92
CA THR A 715 35.82 -15.32 19.32
C THR A 715 36.52 -14.21 20.10
N ILE A 716 35.78 -13.20 20.59
CA ILE A 716 36.30 -12.14 21.45
C ILE A 716 36.89 -12.75 22.73
N PHE A 717 36.17 -13.68 23.36
CA PHE A 717 36.64 -14.35 24.56
C PHE A 717 37.92 -15.16 24.33
N VAL A 718 37.97 -15.97 23.26
CA VAL A 718 39.15 -16.76 22.90
C VAL A 718 40.36 -15.87 22.61
N MET A 719 40.17 -14.78 21.85
CA MET A 719 41.23 -13.82 21.54
C MET A 719 41.73 -13.11 22.80
N GLY A 720 40.82 -12.71 23.69
CA GLY A 720 41.15 -12.10 24.98
C GLY A 720 41.97 -13.04 25.88
N ALA A 721 41.52 -14.29 26.02
CA ALA A 721 42.24 -15.30 26.79
C ALA A 721 43.64 -15.59 26.20
N LEU A 722 43.74 -15.68 24.87
CA LEU A 722 45.02 -15.86 24.18
C LEU A 722 45.98 -14.70 24.46
N LEU A 723 45.50 -13.45 24.40
CA LEU A 723 46.30 -12.27 24.72
C LEU A 723 46.77 -12.27 26.18
N LEU A 724 45.92 -12.65 27.13
CA LEU A 724 46.29 -12.76 28.54
C LEU A 724 47.39 -13.80 28.78
N VAL A 725 47.42 -14.88 28.01
CA VAL A 725 48.45 -15.93 28.10
C VAL A 725 49.73 -15.54 27.36
N LEU A 726 49.63 -14.95 26.17
CA LEU A 726 50.78 -14.61 25.33
C LEU A 726 51.53 -13.38 25.84
N ARG A 727 50.85 -12.35 26.34
CA ARG A 727 51.47 -11.11 26.81
C ARG A 727 52.58 -11.34 27.86
N PRO A 728 52.37 -12.08 28.96
CA PRO A 728 53.42 -12.33 29.94
C PRO A 728 54.54 -13.21 29.35
N LYS A 729 54.22 -14.21 28.52
CA LYS A 729 55.23 -15.07 27.87
C LYS A 729 56.16 -14.26 26.96
N VAL A 730 55.60 -13.39 26.13
CA VAL A 730 56.36 -12.52 25.23
C VAL A 730 57.18 -11.50 26.02
N ASN A 731 56.61 -10.88 27.05
CA ASN A 731 57.33 -9.93 27.91
C ASN A 731 58.50 -10.60 28.64
N MET A 732 58.27 -11.79 29.20
CA MET A 732 59.32 -12.56 29.86
C MET A 732 60.40 -12.99 28.88
N LYS A 733 60.02 -13.46 27.68
CA LYS A 733 60.98 -13.82 26.63
C LYS A 733 61.82 -12.61 26.18
N LYS A 734 61.19 -11.45 25.98
CA LYS A 734 61.89 -10.20 25.66
C LYS A 734 62.84 -9.78 26.78
N LEU A 735 62.38 -9.81 28.04
CA LEU A 735 63.20 -9.46 29.20
C LEU A 735 64.42 -10.38 29.34
N LYS A 736 64.22 -11.70 29.24
CA LYS A 736 65.31 -12.69 29.25
C LYS A 736 66.31 -12.47 28.12
N ALA A 737 65.83 -12.17 26.92
CA ALA A 737 66.68 -11.87 25.77
C ALA A 737 67.53 -10.60 25.99
N VAL A 738 66.95 -9.54 26.56
CA VAL A 738 67.69 -8.31 26.91
C VAL A 738 68.72 -8.58 28.01
N TRP A 739 68.38 -9.41 29.01
CA TRP A 739 69.27 -9.71 30.14
C TRP A 739 70.29 -10.83 29.85
N MET A 740 70.30 -11.39 28.63
CA MET A 740 71.14 -12.53 28.22
C MET A 740 71.11 -13.71 29.20
N VAL A 741 70.00 -13.89 29.91
CA VAL A 741 69.81 -15.05 30.79
C VAL A 741 69.45 -16.23 29.90
N ARG A 742 70.35 -17.21 29.81
CA ARG A 742 70.10 -18.46 29.08
C ARG A 742 68.94 -19.20 29.74
N ASP A 743 67.96 -19.61 28.94
CA ASP A 743 66.79 -20.36 29.39
C ASP A 743 67.13 -21.65 30.12
#